data_AF-A0AA39F5N9-F1
#
_entry.id   AF-A0AA39F5N9-F1
#
_cell.length_a   1.000
_cell.length_b   1.000
_cell.length_c   1.000
_cell.angle_alpha   90.00
_cell.angle_beta   90.00
_cell.angle_gamma   90.00
#
_symmetry.space_group_name_H-M   'P 1'
#
loop_
_entity.id
_entity.type
_entity.pdbx_description
1 polymer ?
#
loop_
_entity_poly.entity_id
_entity_poly.type
_entity_poly.pdbx_seq_one_letter_code
_entity_poly.pdbx_strand_id
1 'polypeptide(L)'
;MGIRLDGASAFSGAIISPYYDSLLVKVIAQAGDLESSCAKMNRALREFRVRGVKTNIPFLLNVLENQKFLNGNVDTYFIDENPQLFKFTPSQNRAQKLLSYLGTVLVNGPSTPLATPLKPAEIKPHIPAIPIDILEPPRGLRQILLEKGPEEFAKAVRQHNGLLLMDTTFRDAHQSLLATRIRTHDLLNISPYVAHNFHNLYSLENWGGATFDVALRFLHECPWERLIDMRKAIPNIPFQMLLRGANAVGYTNYPDNVVYKFCDLSVQCGMDIFRVFDSLNYLPNLILGMDAAGKAGGVIEAAISYTGDVSDSSRTKYDLKYYTNLADELVKAGTHVLCIKDMAGLLKPKAAGILIDAIRQRQPDVPIHIHTHDTAGAGVAAMLECAKAGADVVDVAVDSMSGMTSQPSMGAVVASLQGTPSDTKFDLRNISEYSAYWEQTRTLYAPFECTTTMKSGNADVYLNEIPGGQYTNLQFQAYSLGLGEFFEDVKKAYREANLLLGDIIKVTPSSKVVGDFAQFMVQNKLTADDVLNKAEELSFPKSVVEFLQGAIGEPHGGFPEPLRSKILKDMPRVKGRPGESLDPLDFGKLEKDLREIHPTITEKDVMSAALYPQVTNDYLHFKEAFGPVDKLETRIFLTGPKVGEEFDVTIEKGKTLGIKTLAMAEDLTVNGEREVFFEMNGQLRSVFIKDKEAVKELHIHPKADKSNKNQVGAPMPGTVIDIRVKVGDSVEKGAALIVISAMKMEMVVQAPKAGKIASLNITQGYKLEGDDLLLTME
;
A
#
# COMPACT_ATOMS: atom_id res chain seq x y z
N MET A 1 31.01 -37.78 11.76
CA MET A 1 32.03 -38.28 12.72
C MET A 1 33.35 -37.54 12.48
N GLY A 2 34.07 -37.15 13.53
CA GLY A 2 35.31 -36.34 13.43
C GLY A 2 35.13 -34.83 13.67
N ILE A 3 34.11 -34.43 14.43
CA ILE A 3 33.99 -33.09 15.01
C ILE A 3 34.00 -33.26 16.54
N ARG A 4 34.84 -32.49 17.22
CA ARG A 4 34.90 -32.38 18.68
C ARG A 4 34.60 -30.94 19.08
N LEU A 5 33.78 -30.78 20.12
CA LEU A 5 33.40 -29.49 20.69
C LEU A 5 33.88 -29.43 22.14
N ASP A 6 34.67 -28.41 22.47
CA ASP A 6 35.11 -28.13 23.84
C ASP A 6 34.58 -26.74 24.23
N GLY A 7 33.43 -26.70 24.91
CA GLY A 7 32.80 -25.47 25.39
C GLY A 7 33.14 -25.18 26.85
N ALA A 8 33.40 -23.91 27.18
CA ALA A 8 33.72 -23.47 28.55
C ALA A 8 32.60 -22.62 29.19
N SER A 9 32.04 -21.65 28.45
CA SER A 9 31.10 -20.66 29.03
C SER A 9 29.92 -20.29 28.11
N ALA A 10 29.69 -21.07 27.04
CA ALA A 10 28.62 -20.83 26.08
C ALA A 10 27.54 -21.91 26.18
N PHE A 11 26.49 -21.64 26.96
CA PHE A 11 25.26 -22.41 27.03
C PHE A 11 24.04 -21.47 26.94
N SER A 12 22.84 -22.02 26.74
CA SER A 12 21.63 -21.21 26.62
C SER A 12 21.38 -20.39 27.90
N GLY A 13 21.26 -19.07 27.77
CA GLY A 13 21.07 -18.15 28.90
C GLY A 13 22.36 -17.68 29.58
N ALA A 14 23.54 -18.12 29.14
CA ALA A 14 24.81 -17.65 29.69
C ALA A 14 25.05 -16.17 29.37
N ILE A 15 25.43 -15.39 30.39
CA ILE A 15 25.88 -13.99 30.23
C ILE A 15 27.40 -14.00 30.05
N ILE A 16 27.87 -13.55 28.89
CA ILE A 16 29.31 -13.51 28.59
C ILE A 16 29.93 -12.29 29.26
N SER A 17 30.81 -12.53 30.23
CA SER A 17 31.50 -11.49 30.97
C SER A 17 32.64 -10.86 30.14
N PRO A 18 32.85 -9.53 30.22
CA PRO A 18 33.98 -8.88 29.57
C PRO A 18 35.33 -9.10 30.29
N TYR A 19 35.35 -9.76 31.46
CA TYR A 19 36.54 -9.90 32.30
C TYR A 19 37.44 -11.10 31.94
N TYR A 20 37.00 -11.97 31.02
CA TYR A 20 37.75 -13.13 30.56
C TYR A 20 37.97 -13.07 29.05
N ASP A 21 38.72 -14.03 28.51
CA ASP A 21 38.85 -14.18 27.06
C ASP A 21 37.49 -14.49 26.42
N SER A 22 37.29 -14.04 25.18
CA SER A 22 36.00 -14.17 24.47
C SER A 22 35.75 -15.59 23.92
N LEU A 23 36.35 -16.62 24.51
CA LEU A 23 36.25 -17.99 24.03
C LEU A 23 34.87 -18.58 24.34
N LEU A 24 34.07 -18.82 23.31
CA LEU A 24 32.76 -19.47 23.45
C LEU A 24 32.89 -21.00 23.40
N VAL A 25 33.47 -21.51 22.33
CA VAL A 25 33.64 -22.94 22.07
C VAL A 25 34.85 -23.17 21.16
N LYS A 26 35.62 -24.23 21.43
CA LYS A 26 36.61 -24.74 20.47
C LYS A 26 35.95 -25.80 19.59
N VAL A 27 36.08 -25.65 18.28
CA VAL A 27 35.63 -26.64 17.30
C VAL A 27 36.85 -27.27 16.69
N ILE A 28 36.96 -28.59 16.74
CA ILE A 28 38.09 -29.35 16.21
C ILE A 28 37.56 -30.33 15.19
N ALA A 29 38.05 -30.26 13.96
CA ALA A 29 37.70 -31.17 12.88
C ALA A 29 38.89 -32.08 12.53
N GLN A 30 38.63 -33.36 12.31
CA GLN A 30 39.63 -34.36 11.97
C GLN A 30 39.20 -35.23 10.79
N ALA A 31 40.08 -35.39 9.82
CA ALA A 31 39.98 -36.31 8.69
C ALA A 31 41.38 -36.80 8.25
N GLY A 32 41.46 -37.55 7.15
CA GLY A 32 42.71 -38.11 6.62
C GLY A 32 43.62 -37.09 5.92
N ASP A 33 43.06 -35.95 5.52
CA ASP A 33 43.77 -34.87 4.83
C ASP A 33 43.21 -33.49 5.25
N LEU A 34 43.93 -32.43 4.86
CA LEU A 34 43.59 -31.05 5.20
C LEU A 34 42.28 -30.61 4.57
N GLU A 35 42.04 -30.93 3.30
CA GLU A 35 40.85 -30.52 2.56
C GLU A 35 39.57 -31.10 3.21
N SER A 36 39.56 -32.40 3.49
CA SER A 36 38.48 -33.09 4.18
C SER A 36 38.26 -32.57 5.60
N SER A 37 39.34 -32.20 6.30
CA SER A 37 39.24 -31.61 7.64
C SER A 37 38.63 -30.19 7.57
N CYS A 38 39.03 -29.39 6.58
CA CYS A 38 38.47 -28.07 6.31
C CYS A 38 37.00 -28.16 5.90
N ALA A 39 36.61 -29.11 5.04
CA ALA A 39 35.23 -29.34 4.65
C ALA A 39 34.34 -29.69 5.85
N LYS A 40 34.83 -30.57 6.75
CA LYS A 40 34.13 -30.88 8.01
C LYS A 40 34.01 -29.65 8.92
N MET A 41 35.08 -28.87 9.07
CA MET A 41 35.06 -27.63 9.86
C MET A 41 34.08 -26.61 9.28
N ASN A 42 34.11 -26.40 7.96
CA ASN A 42 33.22 -25.50 7.24
C ASN A 42 31.75 -25.88 7.49
N ARG A 43 31.41 -27.16 7.32
CA ARG A 43 30.08 -27.69 7.63
C ARG A 43 29.69 -27.45 9.10
N ALA A 44 30.56 -27.78 10.06
CA ALA A 44 30.29 -27.58 11.49
C ALA A 44 30.04 -26.10 11.83
N LEU A 45 30.87 -25.18 11.31
CA LEU A 45 30.70 -23.74 11.50
C LEU A 45 29.41 -23.21 10.85
N ARG A 46 29.01 -23.73 9.69
CA ARG A 46 27.73 -23.40 9.03
C ARG A 46 26.52 -23.97 9.76
N GLU A 47 26.67 -25.01 10.56
CA GLU A 47 25.63 -25.57 11.43
C GLU A 47 25.49 -24.78 12.75
N PHE A 48 26.57 -24.17 13.26
CA PHE A 48 26.55 -23.39 14.50
C PHE A 48 25.55 -22.23 14.44
N ARG A 49 24.75 -22.09 15.50
CA ARG A 49 23.82 -20.96 15.69
C ARG A 49 24.10 -20.34 17.05
N VAL A 50 24.82 -19.22 17.05
CA VAL A 50 25.06 -18.37 18.23
C VAL A 50 24.29 -17.06 18.03
N ARG A 51 23.56 -16.64 19.07
CA ARG A 51 22.73 -15.43 19.08
C ARG A 51 23.00 -14.64 20.36
N GLY A 52 22.74 -13.33 20.33
CA GLY A 52 23.02 -12.39 21.42
C GLY A 52 24.40 -11.72 21.34
N VAL A 53 25.40 -12.38 20.75
CA VAL A 53 26.75 -11.81 20.54
C VAL A 53 27.20 -11.99 19.09
N LYS A 54 28.05 -11.09 18.59
CA LYS A 54 28.75 -11.26 17.31
C LYS A 54 29.82 -12.36 17.46
N THR A 55 30.05 -13.13 16.40
CA THR A 55 31.07 -14.20 16.38
C THR A 55 32.02 -14.02 15.21
N ASN A 56 33.18 -14.65 15.28
CA ASN A 56 34.18 -14.69 14.20
C ASN A 56 33.90 -15.78 13.15
N ILE A 57 32.76 -16.48 13.22
CA ILE A 57 32.41 -17.57 12.29
C ILE A 57 32.51 -17.15 10.82
N PRO A 58 31.99 -15.98 10.36
CA PRO A 58 32.11 -15.58 8.95
C PRO A 58 33.56 -15.43 8.48
N PHE A 59 34.44 -14.92 9.34
CA PHE A 59 35.87 -14.83 9.06
C PHE A 59 36.51 -16.22 8.93
N LEU A 60 36.20 -17.14 9.87
CA LEU A 60 36.71 -18.51 9.83
C LEU A 60 36.25 -19.26 8.57
N LEU A 61 35.01 -19.06 8.13
CA LEU A 61 34.50 -19.64 6.88
C LEU A 61 35.28 -19.10 5.66
N ASN A 62 35.53 -17.80 5.60
CA ASN A 62 36.34 -17.20 4.52
C ASN A 62 37.77 -17.76 4.50
N VAL A 63 38.37 -18.02 5.67
CA VAL A 63 39.70 -18.65 5.76
C VAL A 63 39.66 -20.08 5.22
N LEU A 64 38.67 -20.87 5.63
CA LEU A 64 38.52 -22.28 5.22
C LEU A 64 38.14 -22.46 3.75
N GLU A 65 37.71 -21.40 3.07
CA GLU A 65 37.39 -21.39 1.63
C GLU A 65 38.52 -20.78 0.78
N ASN A 66 39.56 -20.22 1.43
CA ASN A 66 40.70 -19.63 0.73
C ASN A 66 41.65 -20.72 0.21
N GLN A 67 41.99 -20.64 -1.08
CA GLN A 67 42.86 -21.62 -1.74
C GLN A 67 44.28 -21.70 -1.16
N LYS A 68 44.86 -20.60 -0.67
CA LYS A 68 46.18 -20.64 0.01
C LYS A 68 46.11 -21.48 1.29
N PHE A 69 45.03 -21.34 2.06
CA PHE A 69 44.81 -22.11 3.29
C PHE A 69 44.57 -23.60 3.00
N LEU A 70 43.70 -23.92 2.03
CA LEU A 70 43.39 -25.30 1.64
C LEU A 70 44.62 -26.06 1.12
N ASN A 71 45.55 -25.36 0.47
CA ASN A 71 46.80 -25.95 -0.03
C ASN A 71 47.93 -25.98 1.03
N GLY A 72 47.71 -25.49 2.25
CA GLY A 72 48.74 -25.39 3.29
C GLY A 72 49.84 -24.37 3.01
N ASN A 73 49.66 -23.52 2.00
CA ASN A 73 50.63 -22.50 1.58
C ASN A 73 50.37 -21.18 2.33
N VAL A 74 50.55 -21.20 3.65
CA VAL A 74 50.29 -20.07 4.53
C VAL A 74 51.49 -19.79 5.44
N ASP A 75 51.69 -18.51 5.75
CA ASP A 75 52.65 -18.02 6.73
C ASP A 75 51.95 -17.08 7.73
N THR A 76 52.73 -16.42 8.58
CA THR A 76 52.20 -15.50 9.58
C THR A 76 51.60 -14.21 9.00
N TYR A 77 51.85 -13.89 7.73
CA TYR A 77 51.30 -12.73 7.03
C TYR A 77 50.03 -13.04 6.24
N PHE A 78 49.63 -14.32 6.13
CA PHE A 78 48.49 -14.76 5.34
C PHE A 78 47.22 -13.92 5.57
N ILE A 79 46.86 -13.60 6.81
CA ILE A 79 45.64 -12.82 7.08
C ILE A 79 45.78 -11.38 6.56
N ASP A 80 46.92 -10.74 6.80
CA ASP A 80 47.19 -9.35 6.42
C ASP A 80 47.27 -9.18 4.90
N GLU A 81 47.80 -10.18 4.18
CA GLU A 81 47.89 -10.19 2.72
C GLU A 81 46.58 -10.55 2.01
N ASN A 82 45.55 -10.98 2.75
CA ASN A 82 44.28 -11.43 2.18
C ASN A 82 43.11 -10.59 2.74
N PRO A 83 43.02 -9.28 2.44
CA PRO A 83 41.98 -8.41 2.96
C PRO A 83 40.55 -8.84 2.57
N GLN A 84 40.41 -9.64 1.51
CA GLN A 84 39.12 -10.26 1.14
C GLN A 84 38.55 -11.17 2.23
N LEU A 85 39.36 -11.70 3.16
CA LEU A 85 38.88 -12.50 4.28
C LEU A 85 37.93 -11.72 5.20
N PHE A 86 38.00 -10.39 5.19
CA PHE A 86 37.15 -9.48 5.96
C PHE A 86 35.89 -9.01 5.20
N LYS A 87 35.70 -9.48 3.95
CA LYS A 87 34.45 -9.26 3.20
C LYS A 87 33.43 -10.32 3.61
N PHE A 88 32.61 -9.98 4.60
CA PHE A 88 31.61 -10.90 5.14
C PHE A 88 30.30 -10.82 4.35
N THR A 89 29.72 -11.98 4.02
CA THR A 89 28.36 -12.03 3.49
C THR A 89 27.38 -11.91 4.66
N PRO A 90 26.49 -10.89 4.68
CA PRO A 90 25.51 -10.74 5.76
C PRO A 90 24.57 -11.96 5.82
N SER A 91 24.40 -12.56 7.00
CA SER A 91 23.40 -13.62 7.15
C SER A 91 22.00 -13.03 7.10
N GLN A 92 21.12 -13.55 6.23
CA GLN A 92 19.74 -13.10 6.15
C GLN A 92 18.95 -13.60 7.38
N ASN A 93 18.70 -12.73 8.35
CA ASN A 93 18.03 -13.07 9.61
C ASN A 93 16.48 -13.09 9.49
N ARG A 94 15.94 -13.59 8.37
CA ARG A 94 14.51 -13.47 8.01
C ARG A 94 13.57 -14.06 9.07
N ALA A 95 13.93 -15.22 9.61
CA ALA A 95 13.13 -15.90 10.62
C ALA A 95 13.01 -15.07 11.92
N GLN A 96 14.12 -14.52 12.42
CA GLN A 96 14.09 -13.65 13.61
C GLN A 96 13.27 -12.38 13.38
N LYS A 97 13.38 -11.79 12.17
CA LYS A 97 12.60 -10.59 11.82
C LYS A 97 11.09 -10.88 11.83
N LEU A 98 10.67 -12.03 11.28
CA LEU A 98 9.28 -12.48 11.37
C LEU A 98 8.82 -12.71 12.82
N LEU A 99 9.63 -13.36 13.67
CA LEU A 99 9.32 -13.50 15.10
C LEU A 99 9.17 -12.13 15.79
N SER A 100 10.00 -11.15 15.39
CA SER A 100 9.93 -9.79 15.93
C SER A 100 8.64 -9.08 15.50
N TYR A 101 8.16 -9.31 14.27
CA TYR A 101 6.87 -8.82 13.80
C TYR A 101 5.71 -9.46 14.58
N LEU A 102 5.70 -10.79 14.69
CA LEU A 102 4.67 -11.53 15.41
C LEU A 102 4.61 -11.08 16.88
N GLY A 103 5.76 -10.92 17.53
CA GLY A 103 5.84 -10.37 18.89
C GLY A 103 5.35 -8.93 18.97
N THR A 104 5.66 -8.09 17.98
CA THR A 104 5.17 -6.70 17.91
C THR A 104 3.65 -6.66 17.82
N VAL A 105 3.03 -7.49 16.98
CA VAL A 105 1.58 -7.56 16.85
C VAL A 105 0.92 -8.12 18.10
N LEU A 106 1.53 -9.12 18.75
CA LEU A 106 1.03 -9.69 19.99
C LEU A 106 1.03 -8.68 21.15
N VAL A 107 2.10 -7.88 21.28
CA VAL A 107 2.26 -6.90 22.37
C VAL A 107 1.50 -5.60 22.10
N ASN A 108 1.62 -5.06 20.89
CA ASN A 108 1.14 -3.70 20.55
C ASN A 108 -0.13 -3.69 19.70
N GLY A 109 -0.67 -4.86 19.35
CA GLY A 109 -1.82 -4.99 18.45
C GLY A 109 -1.47 -4.88 16.96
N PRO A 110 -2.49 -4.90 16.08
CA PRO A 110 -2.34 -4.84 14.63
C PRO A 110 -1.44 -3.68 14.16
N SER A 111 -0.45 -3.99 13.33
CA SER A 111 0.38 -2.96 12.69
C SER A 111 -0.40 -2.20 11.61
N THR A 112 -1.32 -2.89 10.93
CA THR A 112 -2.27 -2.29 10.00
C THR A 112 -3.49 -1.79 10.79
N PRO A 113 -3.86 -0.49 10.70
CA PRO A 113 -5.04 0.02 11.37
C PRO A 113 -6.30 -0.69 10.88
N LEU A 114 -7.06 -1.29 11.79
CA LEU A 114 -8.35 -1.92 11.51
C LEU A 114 -9.44 -0.85 11.42
N ALA A 115 -10.37 -0.99 10.48
CA ALA A 115 -11.38 0.05 10.21
C ALA A 115 -12.69 -0.18 10.98
N THR A 116 -12.97 -1.43 11.38
CA THR A 116 -14.20 -1.82 12.07
C THR A 116 -13.88 -2.70 13.29
N PRO A 117 -14.80 -2.87 14.24
CA PRO A 117 -14.60 -3.75 15.39
C PRO A 117 -14.71 -5.25 15.04
N LEU A 118 -15.04 -5.60 13.80
CA LEU A 118 -15.08 -6.98 13.34
C LEU A 118 -13.67 -7.59 13.39
N LYS A 119 -13.60 -8.88 13.68
CA LYS A 119 -12.33 -9.63 13.74
C LYS A 119 -12.17 -10.49 12.48
N PRO A 120 -10.94 -10.71 12.00
CA PRO A 120 -10.67 -11.73 10.99
C PRO A 120 -11.21 -13.09 11.43
N ALA A 121 -11.81 -13.85 10.53
CA ALA A 121 -12.22 -15.21 10.81
C ALA A 121 -11.03 -16.15 11.13
N GLU A 122 -11.30 -17.19 11.91
CA GLU A 122 -10.32 -18.23 12.27
C GLU A 122 -10.48 -19.45 11.36
N ILE A 123 -10.16 -19.26 10.08
CA ILE A 123 -10.28 -20.30 9.05
C ILE A 123 -9.04 -20.33 8.17
N LYS A 124 -8.85 -21.45 7.47
CA LYS A 124 -7.97 -21.56 6.31
C LYS A 124 -8.85 -21.71 5.07
N PRO A 125 -8.94 -20.71 4.18
CA PRO A 125 -9.79 -20.80 3.01
C PRO A 125 -9.47 -22.03 2.16
N HIS A 126 -10.51 -22.75 1.74
CA HIS A 126 -10.35 -23.89 0.83
C HIS A 126 -9.94 -23.40 -0.56
N ILE A 127 -8.74 -23.79 -1.00
CA ILE A 127 -8.24 -23.50 -2.34
C ILE A 127 -8.76 -24.58 -3.30
N PRO A 128 -9.52 -24.23 -4.34
CA PRO A 128 -10.02 -25.20 -5.31
C PRO A 128 -8.86 -25.86 -6.07
N ALA A 129 -9.00 -27.15 -6.36
CA ALA A 129 -7.97 -27.94 -7.01
C ALA A 129 -7.84 -27.59 -8.50
N ILE A 130 -6.63 -27.76 -9.03
CA ILE A 130 -6.36 -27.77 -10.47
C ILE A 130 -6.03 -29.20 -10.92
N PRO A 131 -6.32 -29.57 -12.18
CA PRO A 131 -5.94 -30.89 -12.70
C PRO A 131 -4.44 -31.13 -12.57
N ILE A 132 -4.03 -32.16 -11.83
CA ILE A 132 -2.61 -32.47 -11.55
C ILE A 132 -1.85 -32.82 -12.85
N ASP A 133 -2.54 -33.36 -13.84
CA ASP A 133 -1.96 -33.79 -15.12
C ASP A 133 -1.71 -32.63 -16.09
N ILE A 134 -2.27 -31.44 -15.83
CA ILE A 134 -2.13 -30.25 -16.67
C ILE A 134 -1.35 -29.19 -15.88
N LEU A 135 -0.03 -29.20 -16.05
CA LEU A 135 0.85 -28.27 -15.35
C LEU A 135 0.83 -26.85 -15.93
N GLU A 136 0.58 -26.72 -17.23
CA GLU A 136 0.55 -25.45 -17.95
C GLU A 136 -0.90 -25.04 -18.27
N PRO A 137 -1.31 -23.81 -17.96
CA PRO A 137 -2.67 -23.37 -18.21
C PRO A 137 -2.95 -23.23 -19.72
N PRO A 138 -4.23 -23.34 -20.15
CA PRO A 138 -4.59 -23.21 -21.56
C PRO A 138 -4.19 -21.84 -22.14
N ARG A 139 -3.95 -21.79 -23.46
CA ARG A 139 -3.65 -20.53 -24.15
C ARG A 139 -4.84 -19.56 -24.03
N GLY A 140 -4.54 -18.31 -23.74
CA GLY A 140 -5.48 -17.20 -23.63
C GLY A 140 -5.15 -16.06 -24.60
N LEU A 141 -5.82 -14.92 -24.43
CA LEU A 141 -5.63 -13.75 -25.30
C LEU A 141 -4.24 -13.10 -25.16
N ARG A 142 -3.54 -13.34 -24.03
CA ARG A 142 -2.19 -12.79 -23.81
C ARG A 142 -1.18 -13.31 -24.84
N GLN A 143 -1.33 -14.55 -25.29
CA GLN A 143 -0.44 -15.09 -26.31
C GLN A 143 -0.52 -14.31 -27.62
N ILE A 144 -1.71 -13.83 -28.01
CA ILE A 144 -1.87 -12.99 -29.21
C ILE A 144 -1.08 -11.69 -29.04
N LEU A 145 -1.20 -11.05 -27.88
CA LEU A 145 -0.45 -9.83 -27.58
C LEU A 145 1.07 -10.04 -27.65
N LEU A 146 1.59 -11.10 -27.03
CA LEU A 146 3.02 -11.39 -27.01
C LEU A 146 3.57 -11.76 -28.40
N GLU A 147 2.79 -12.47 -29.21
CA GLU A 147 3.22 -12.95 -30.53
C GLU A 147 3.04 -11.93 -31.64
N LYS A 148 2.02 -11.05 -31.53
CA LYS A 148 1.57 -10.20 -32.63
C LYS A 148 1.41 -8.72 -32.28
N GLY A 149 1.51 -8.34 -31.01
CA GLY A 149 1.44 -6.95 -30.55
C GLY A 149 0.03 -6.41 -30.27
N PRO A 150 -0.06 -5.18 -29.74
CA PRO A 150 -1.30 -4.55 -29.28
C PRO A 150 -2.41 -4.40 -30.33
N GLU A 151 -2.06 -4.08 -31.57
CA GLU A 151 -3.03 -3.84 -32.65
C GLU A 151 -3.74 -5.13 -33.05
N GLU A 152 -3.00 -6.23 -33.16
CA GLU A 152 -3.58 -7.55 -33.47
C GLU A 152 -4.36 -8.12 -32.28
N PHE A 153 -3.96 -7.80 -31.05
CA PHE A 153 -4.77 -8.09 -29.87
C PHE A 153 -6.12 -7.36 -29.94
N ALA A 154 -6.15 -6.05 -30.22
CA ALA A 154 -7.39 -5.28 -30.32
C ALA A 154 -8.30 -5.81 -31.44
N LYS A 155 -7.74 -6.18 -32.60
CA LYS A 155 -8.52 -6.82 -33.69
C LYS A 155 -9.10 -8.15 -33.24
N ALA A 156 -8.34 -8.98 -32.53
CA ALA A 156 -8.82 -10.27 -32.02
C ALA A 156 -9.98 -10.09 -31.02
N VAL A 157 -9.91 -9.06 -30.17
CA VAL A 157 -11.00 -8.70 -29.25
C VAL A 157 -12.26 -8.29 -30.04
N ARG A 158 -12.12 -7.42 -31.04
CA ARG A 158 -13.24 -6.97 -31.87
C ARG A 158 -13.89 -8.11 -32.68
N GLN A 159 -13.08 -9.08 -33.12
CA GLN A 159 -13.53 -10.23 -33.91
C GLN A 159 -14.09 -11.37 -33.05
N HIS A 160 -14.01 -11.27 -31.72
CA HIS A 160 -14.52 -12.30 -30.83
C HIS A 160 -16.04 -12.45 -30.95
N ASN A 161 -16.52 -13.69 -31.04
CA ASN A 161 -17.94 -14.00 -31.07
C ASN A 161 -18.44 -14.24 -29.64
N GLY A 162 -19.19 -13.30 -29.09
CA GLY A 162 -19.69 -13.33 -27.71
C GLY A 162 -19.23 -12.09 -26.94
N LEU A 163 -19.61 -12.00 -25.67
CA LEU A 163 -19.11 -10.96 -24.77
C LEU A 163 -17.88 -11.46 -24.02
N LEU A 164 -16.78 -10.71 -24.07
CA LEU A 164 -15.62 -10.98 -23.21
C LEU A 164 -15.81 -10.34 -21.83
N LEU A 165 -15.19 -10.95 -20.83
CA LEU A 165 -15.23 -10.46 -19.44
C LEU A 165 -13.83 -10.04 -19.00
N MET A 166 -13.75 -8.93 -18.27
CA MET A 166 -12.60 -8.58 -17.45
C MET A 166 -12.91 -8.84 -15.98
N ASP A 167 -12.09 -9.65 -15.29
CA ASP A 167 -12.24 -9.86 -13.85
C ASP A 167 -11.53 -8.75 -13.07
N THR A 168 -12.26 -8.05 -12.20
CA THR A 168 -11.74 -6.98 -11.32
C THR A 168 -11.49 -7.44 -9.88
N THR A 169 -11.71 -8.72 -9.58
CA THR A 169 -11.63 -9.28 -8.22
C THR A 169 -10.27 -9.00 -7.57
N PHE A 170 -9.20 -8.97 -8.35
CA PHE A 170 -7.83 -8.77 -7.87
C PHE A 170 -7.44 -7.29 -7.66
N ARG A 171 -8.30 -6.33 -8.04
CA ARG A 171 -8.04 -4.89 -7.95
C ARG A 171 -9.25 -4.09 -7.46
N ASP A 172 -10.22 -3.82 -8.33
CA ASP A 172 -11.27 -2.83 -8.04
C ASP A 172 -12.33 -3.33 -7.04
N ALA A 173 -12.60 -4.64 -7.06
CA ALA A 173 -13.60 -5.23 -6.19
C ALA A 173 -13.25 -5.01 -4.71
N HIS A 174 -12.04 -5.40 -4.31
CA HIS A 174 -11.58 -5.21 -2.95
C HIS A 174 -11.18 -3.76 -2.63
N GLN A 175 -10.81 -2.96 -3.64
CA GLN A 175 -10.66 -1.52 -3.46
C GLN A 175 -11.98 -0.87 -3.01
N SER A 176 -13.10 -1.36 -3.54
CA SER A 176 -14.43 -0.84 -3.23
C SER A 176 -15.01 -1.41 -1.93
N LEU A 177 -14.86 -2.73 -1.72
CA LEU A 177 -15.49 -3.45 -0.60
C LEU A 177 -14.65 -3.48 0.69
N LEU A 178 -13.32 -3.59 0.54
CA LEU A 178 -12.41 -3.96 1.63
C LEU A 178 -11.25 -2.97 1.80
N ALA A 179 -11.45 -1.71 1.42
CA ALA A 179 -10.44 -0.66 1.45
C ALA A 179 -9.09 -1.07 0.83
N THR A 180 -9.13 -1.85 -0.24
CA THR A 180 -7.93 -2.32 -0.97
C THR A 180 -7.01 -3.25 -0.14
N ARG A 181 -7.52 -3.90 0.91
CA ARG A 181 -6.68 -4.63 1.88
C ARG A 181 -6.34 -6.06 1.49
N ILE A 182 -6.84 -6.60 0.38
CA ILE A 182 -6.48 -7.95 -0.05
C ILE A 182 -4.98 -8.05 -0.32
N ARG A 183 -4.35 -9.05 0.32
CA ARG A 183 -2.91 -9.29 0.32
C ARG A 183 -2.46 -10.18 -0.84
N THR A 184 -1.18 -10.06 -1.19
CA THR A 184 -0.54 -10.89 -2.22
C THR A 184 -0.69 -12.38 -1.94
N HIS A 185 -0.63 -12.79 -0.66
CA HIS A 185 -0.78 -14.17 -0.23
C HIS A 185 -2.05 -14.83 -0.78
N ASP A 186 -3.21 -14.20 -0.55
CA ASP A 186 -4.50 -14.76 -0.95
C ASP A 186 -4.68 -14.71 -2.49
N LEU A 187 -4.22 -13.63 -3.13
CA LEU A 187 -4.25 -13.52 -4.60
C LEU A 187 -3.43 -14.64 -5.26
N LEU A 188 -2.24 -14.95 -4.73
CA LEU A 188 -1.39 -16.02 -5.27
C LEU A 188 -1.97 -17.41 -5.04
N ASN A 189 -2.65 -17.64 -3.92
CA ASN A 189 -3.24 -18.95 -3.61
C ASN A 189 -4.30 -19.37 -4.64
N ILE A 190 -5.11 -18.42 -5.14
CA ILE A 190 -6.16 -18.70 -6.13
C ILE A 190 -5.71 -18.51 -7.58
N SER A 191 -4.57 -17.84 -7.81
CA SER A 191 -4.04 -17.55 -9.15
C SER A 191 -3.95 -18.78 -10.10
N PRO A 192 -3.44 -19.95 -9.67
CA PRO A 192 -3.40 -21.13 -10.55
C PRO A 192 -4.78 -21.58 -11.03
N TYR A 193 -5.80 -21.49 -10.18
CA TYR A 193 -7.17 -21.84 -10.55
C TYR A 193 -7.72 -20.88 -11.61
N VAL A 194 -7.47 -19.58 -11.43
CA VAL A 194 -7.85 -18.54 -12.40
C VAL A 194 -7.18 -18.79 -13.75
N ALA A 195 -5.88 -19.06 -13.75
CA ALA A 195 -5.11 -19.33 -14.98
C ALA A 195 -5.68 -20.51 -15.79
N HIS A 196 -6.11 -21.59 -15.13
CA HIS A 196 -6.61 -22.80 -15.79
C HIS A 196 -8.07 -22.66 -16.28
N ASN A 197 -8.94 -22.11 -15.43
CA ASN A 197 -10.38 -22.13 -15.67
C ASN A 197 -10.94 -20.86 -16.34
N PHE A 198 -10.16 -19.78 -16.34
CA PHE A 198 -10.57 -18.48 -16.86
C PHE A 198 -9.63 -17.95 -17.96
N HIS A 199 -8.97 -18.85 -18.68
CA HIS A 199 -7.99 -18.51 -19.73
C HIS A 199 -8.55 -17.61 -20.87
N ASN A 200 -9.87 -17.59 -21.06
CA ASN A 200 -10.57 -16.78 -22.07
C ASN A 200 -11.01 -15.39 -21.58
N LEU A 201 -10.63 -14.96 -20.36
CA LEU A 201 -10.85 -13.58 -19.93
C LEU A 201 -10.16 -12.60 -20.89
N TYR A 202 -10.81 -11.45 -21.15
CA TYR A 202 -10.17 -10.32 -21.85
C TYR A 202 -8.89 -9.92 -21.13
N SER A 203 -9.01 -9.72 -19.82
CA SER A 203 -7.90 -9.45 -18.92
C SER A 203 -8.30 -9.74 -17.47
N LEU A 204 -7.29 -9.77 -16.60
CA LEU A 204 -7.43 -9.72 -15.15
C LEU A 204 -6.92 -8.37 -14.68
N GLU A 205 -7.80 -7.54 -14.14
CA GLU A 205 -7.38 -6.28 -13.54
C GLU A 205 -6.82 -6.55 -12.14
N ASN A 206 -5.52 -6.34 -11.98
CA ASN A 206 -4.80 -6.76 -10.77
C ASN A 206 -3.86 -5.69 -10.20
N TRP A 207 -3.80 -4.51 -10.81
CA TRP A 207 -2.81 -3.50 -10.46
C TRP A 207 -3.27 -2.06 -10.76
N GLY A 208 -2.51 -1.08 -10.30
CA GLY A 208 -2.90 0.33 -10.38
C GLY A 208 -4.03 0.68 -9.41
N GLY A 209 -4.71 1.79 -9.66
CA GLY A 209 -5.65 2.35 -8.68
C GLY A 209 -4.96 2.60 -7.32
N ALA A 210 -5.60 2.23 -6.21
CA ALA A 210 -5.04 2.42 -4.88
C ALA A 210 -4.07 1.29 -4.44
N THR A 211 -3.97 0.19 -5.21
CA THR A 211 -3.22 -1.00 -4.78
C THR A 211 -1.74 -0.73 -4.54
N PHE A 212 -1.13 0.17 -5.31
CA PHE A 212 0.31 0.48 -5.21
C PHE A 212 0.67 1.13 -3.86
N ASP A 213 -0.02 2.21 -3.49
CA ASP A 213 0.16 2.90 -2.20
C ASP A 213 -0.25 2.01 -1.03
N VAL A 214 -1.39 1.32 -1.14
CA VAL A 214 -1.91 0.49 -0.04
C VAL A 214 -1.02 -0.72 0.25
N ALA A 215 -0.45 -1.35 -0.78
CA ALA A 215 0.49 -2.45 -0.61
C ALA A 215 1.70 -2.03 0.23
N LEU A 216 2.31 -0.90 -0.10
CA LEU A 216 3.48 -0.37 0.62
C LEU A 216 3.10 0.12 2.03
N ARG A 217 2.06 0.96 2.11
CA ARG A 217 1.72 1.71 3.33
C ARG A 217 1.07 0.85 4.41
N PHE A 218 0.15 -0.03 4.03
CA PHE A 218 -0.73 -0.70 4.98
C PHE A 218 -0.51 -2.22 5.02
N LEU A 219 -0.16 -2.83 3.90
CA LEU A 219 0.09 -4.28 3.82
C LEU A 219 1.57 -4.62 4.00
N HIS A 220 2.43 -3.61 3.94
CA HIS A 220 3.88 -3.74 4.05
C HIS A 220 4.47 -4.79 3.10
N GLU A 221 3.98 -4.80 1.87
CA GLU A 221 4.42 -5.69 0.79
C GLU A 221 4.71 -4.90 -0.48
N CYS A 222 5.61 -5.43 -1.32
CA CYS A 222 6.00 -4.74 -2.54
C CYS A 222 4.97 -5.00 -3.64
N PRO A 223 4.32 -3.95 -4.22
CA PRO A 223 3.38 -4.14 -5.30
C PRO A 223 4.06 -4.74 -6.54
N TRP A 224 5.35 -4.45 -6.78
CA TRP A 224 6.10 -5.00 -7.92
C TRP A 224 6.33 -6.49 -7.78
N GLU A 225 6.69 -6.96 -6.57
CA GLU A 225 6.82 -8.39 -6.27
C GLU A 225 5.48 -9.10 -6.46
N ARG A 226 4.36 -8.49 -6.02
CA ARG A 226 3.00 -8.99 -6.28
C ARG A 226 2.75 -9.19 -7.78
N LEU A 227 3.04 -8.18 -8.60
CA LEU A 227 2.85 -8.26 -10.06
C LEU A 227 3.68 -9.38 -10.68
N ILE A 228 4.97 -9.45 -10.35
CA ILE A 228 5.92 -10.42 -10.90
C ILE A 228 5.54 -11.85 -10.50
N ASP A 229 5.20 -12.08 -9.23
CA ASP A 229 4.86 -13.42 -8.75
C ASP A 229 3.50 -13.87 -9.28
N MET A 230 2.52 -12.97 -9.35
CA MET A 230 1.26 -13.27 -10.03
C MET A 230 1.47 -13.56 -11.50
N ARG A 231 2.38 -12.85 -12.18
CA ARG A 231 2.62 -13.05 -13.60
C ARG A 231 3.15 -14.45 -13.88
N LYS A 232 4.01 -14.97 -13.01
CA LYS A 232 4.49 -16.36 -13.07
C LYS A 232 3.36 -17.36 -12.89
N ALA A 233 2.43 -17.09 -11.96
CA ALA A 233 1.29 -17.98 -11.67
C ALA A 233 0.19 -17.94 -12.75
N ILE A 234 0.04 -16.80 -13.44
CA ILE A 234 -0.95 -16.59 -14.50
C ILE A 234 -0.21 -16.14 -15.76
N PRO A 235 0.34 -17.04 -16.59
CA PRO A 235 1.13 -16.65 -17.76
C PRO A 235 0.27 -16.31 -19.01
N ASN A 236 -1.01 -16.64 -19.01
CA ASN A 236 -1.87 -16.76 -20.20
C ASN A 236 -3.00 -15.71 -20.33
N ILE A 237 -3.35 -15.01 -19.25
CA ILE A 237 -4.41 -13.98 -19.24
C ILE A 237 -3.75 -12.59 -19.23
N PRO A 238 -4.15 -11.63 -20.08
CA PRO A 238 -3.59 -10.28 -20.04
C PRO A 238 -3.78 -9.65 -18.65
N PHE A 239 -2.75 -9.02 -18.11
CA PHE A 239 -2.87 -8.20 -16.91
C PHE A 239 -3.21 -6.77 -17.28
N GLN A 240 -4.19 -6.22 -16.57
CA GLN A 240 -4.64 -4.87 -16.76
C GLN A 240 -4.44 -4.04 -15.50
N MET A 241 -4.05 -2.79 -15.70
CA MET A 241 -4.00 -1.80 -14.63
C MET A 241 -4.77 -0.54 -14.95
N LEU A 242 -5.24 0.13 -13.89
CA LEU A 242 -5.78 1.47 -13.96
C LEU A 242 -4.64 2.50 -13.80
N LEU A 243 -4.42 3.31 -14.83
CA LEU A 243 -3.37 4.34 -14.90
C LEU A 243 -4.00 5.74 -15.00
N ARG A 244 -3.63 6.65 -14.10
CA ARG A 244 -4.00 8.07 -14.23
C ARG A 244 -3.02 8.77 -15.16
N GLY A 245 -3.52 9.36 -16.24
CA GLY A 245 -2.72 9.82 -17.38
C GLY A 245 -1.43 10.57 -17.03
N ALA A 246 -1.53 11.68 -16.28
CA ALA A 246 -0.37 12.50 -15.91
C ALA A 246 0.25 12.17 -14.53
N ASN A 247 -0.31 11.20 -13.81
CA ASN A 247 0.08 10.91 -12.43
C ASN A 247 0.49 9.44 -12.21
N ALA A 248 0.45 8.60 -13.25
CA ALA A 248 0.57 7.16 -13.14
C ALA A 248 -0.34 6.57 -12.05
N VAL A 249 0.22 6.19 -10.90
CA VAL A 249 -0.53 5.66 -9.74
C VAL A 249 -0.56 6.61 -8.54
N GLY A 250 0.06 7.78 -8.65
CA GLY A 250 0.27 8.74 -7.58
C GLY A 250 -0.86 9.73 -7.30
N TYR A 251 -0.65 10.62 -6.32
CA TYR A 251 -1.63 11.66 -5.91
C TYR A 251 -1.24 13.09 -6.27
N THR A 252 -0.04 13.30 -6.84
CA THR A 252 0.43 14.61 -7.32
C THR A 252 0.84 14.50 -8.78
N ASN A 253 1.09 15.62 -9.46
CA ASN A 253 1.70 15.59 -10.79
C ASN A 253 3.18 15.30 -10.71
N TYR A 254 3.64 14.59 -11.72
CA TYR A 254 5.04 14.26 -11.88
C TYR A 254 5.54 14.86 -13.20
N PRO A 255 6.85 15.13 -13.29
CA PRO A 255 7.47 15.36 -14.58
C PRO A 255 7.26 14.14 -15.49
N ASP A 256 7.19 14.38 -16.79
CA ASP A 256 6.80 13.36 -17.77
C ASP A 256 7.67 12.10 -17.72
N ASN A 257 8.98 12.28 -17.50
CA ASN A 257 9.93 11.17 -17.45
C ASN A 257 9.60 10.16 -16.34
N VAL A 258 8.89 10.57 -15.29
CA VAL A 258 8.40 9.66 -14.24
C VAL A 258 7.29 8.76 -14.76
N VAL A 259 6.34 9.31 -15.53
CA VAL A 259 5.23 8.55 -16.11
C VAL A 259 5.75 7.55 -17.15
N TYR A 260 6.66 7.99 -18.04
CA TYR A 260 7.31 7.10 -19.01
C TYR A 260 8.08 5.97 -18.33
N LYS A 261 8.92 6.29 -17.34
CA LYS A 261 9.72 5.27 -16.64
C LYS A 261 8.85 4.27 -15.88
N PHE A 262 7.75 4.73 -15.29
CA PHE A 262 6.79 3.86 -14.62
C PHE A 262 6.13 2.88 -15.58
N CYS A 263 5.68 3.34 -16.75
CA CYS A 263 5.04 2.48 -17.75
C CYS A 263 6.04 1.44 -18.30
N ASP A 264 7.27 1.86 -18.62
CA ASP A 264 8.36 0.98 -19.05
C ASP A 264 8.62 -0.15 -18.02
N LEU A 265 8.82 0.21 -16.75
CA LEU A 265 9.03 -0.78 -15.70
C LEU A 265 7.81 -1.69 -15.47
N SER A 266 6.59 -1.17 -15.65
CA SER A 266 5.36 -1.95 -15.51
C SER A 266 5.27 -3.04 -16.59
N VAL A 267 5.55 -2.72 -17.85
CA VAL A 267 5.60 -3.72 -18.94
C VAL A 267 6.69 -4.76 -18.68
N GLN A 268 7.89 -4.32 -18.28
CA GLN A 268 8.98 -5.24 -17.94
C GLN A 268 8.64 -6.21 -16.79
N CYS A 269 7.76 -5.80 -15.87
CA CYS A 269 7.29 -6.64 -14.77
C CYS A 269 6.08 -7.52 -15.14
N GLY A 270 5.54 -7.40 -16.36
CA GLY A 270 4.49 -8.26 -16.89
C GLY A 270 3.09 -7.63 -16.99
N MET A 271 2.99 -6.29 -16.89
CA MET A 271 1.76 -5.57 -17.21
C MET A 271 1.53 -5.54 -18.72
N ASP A 272 0.29 -5.79 -19.15
CA ASP A 272 -0.04 -5.92 -20.58
C ASP A 272 -0.93 -4.76 -21.07
N ILE A 273 -1.95 -4.37 -20.29
CA ILE A 273 -2.98 -3.39 -20.68
C ILE A 273 -3.01 -2.22 -19.68
N PHE A 274 -2.98 -1.00 -20.22
CA PHE A 274 -3.07 0.23 -19.44
C PHE A 274 -4.40 0.93 -19.74
N ARG A 275 -5.32 0.87 -18.77
CA ARG A 275 -6.54 1.69 -18.79
C ARG A 275 -6.19 3.10 -18.36
N VAL A 276 -5.96 3.98 -19.33
CA VAL A 276 -5.54 5.37 -19.12
C VAL A 276 -6.76 6.26 -18.96
N PHE A 277 -6.93 6.85 -17.79
CA PHE A 277 -8.02 7.79 -17.50
C PHE A 277 -7.48 9.12 -16.94
N ASP A 278 -8.29 10.18 -17.01
CA ASP A 278 -8.05 11.44 -16.30
C ASP A 278 -9.25 11.77 -15.41
N SER A 279 -8.99 12.36 -14.23
CA SER A 279 -10.05 12.60 -13.25
C SER A 279 -11.08 13.66 -13.63
N LEU A 280 -10.78 14.42 -14.68
CA LEU A 280 -11.62 15.48 -15.24
C LEU A 280 -11.91 15.25 -16.74
N ASN A 281 -11.55 14.07 -17.28
CA ASN A 281 -11.47 13.81 -18.73
C ASN A 281 -10.64 14.86 -19.49
N TYR A 282 -9.60 15.41 -18.85
CA TYR A 282 -8.73 16.41 -19.46
C TYR A 282 -7.79 15.77 -20.47
N LEU A 283 -8.07 15.98 -21.76
CA LEU A 283 -7.37 15.34 -22.88
C LEU A 283 -5.83 15.42 -22.80
N PRO A 284 -5.18 16.57 -22.50
CA PRO A 284 -3.71 16.62 -22.44
C PRO A 284 -3.09 15.63 -21.45
N ASN A 285 -3.75 15.35 -20.32
CA ASN A 285 -3.29 14.34 -19.37
C ASN A 285 -3.47 12.92 -19.91
N LEU A 286 -4.60 12.66 -20.56
CA LEU A 286 -4.88 11.36 -21.20
C LEU A 286 -3.84 11.04 -22.27
N ILE A 287 -3.56 12.00 -23.17
CA ILE A 287 -2.61 11.81 -24.28
C ILE A 287 -1.20 11.47 -23.77
N LEU A 288 -0.71 12.14 -22.71
CA LEU A 288 0.60 11.81 -22.12
C LEU A 288 0.64 10.36 -21.61
N GLY A 289 -0.40 9.94 -20.88
CA GLY A 289 -0.47 8.58 -20.35
C GLY A 289 -0.59 7.52 -21.45
N MET A 290 -1.36 7.81 -22.50
CA MET A 290 -1.49 6.95 -23.68
C MET A 290 -0.14 6.80 -24.39
N ASP A 291 0.57 7.90 -24.64
CA ASP A 291 1.90 7.87 -25.27
C ASP A 291 2.92 7.13 -24.40
N ALA A 292 2.90 7.32 -23.08
CA ALA A 292 3.77 6.60 -22.15
C ALA A 292 3.52 5.08 -22.14
N ALA A 293 2.26 4.66 -22.08
CA ALA A 293 1.88 3.25 -22.14
C ALA A 293 2.24 2.62 -23.49
N GLY A 294 1.94 3.32 -24.59
CA GLY A 294 2.25 2.87 -25.95
C GLY A 294 3.75 2.71 -26.20
N LYS A 295 4.56 3.70 -25.80
CA LYS A 295 6.03 3.62 -25.93
C LYS A 295 6.66 2.53 -25.08
N ALA A 296 6.04 2.17 -23.96
CA ALA A 296 6.45 1.02 -23.15
C ALA A 296 6.11 -0.33 -23.81
N GLY A 297 5.28 -0.34 -24.87
CA GLY A 297 4.83 -1.55 -25.56
C GLY A 297 3.53 -2.16 -25.01
N GLY A 298 2.81 -1.42 -24.16
CA GLY A 298 1.53 -1.86 -23.60
C GLY A 298 0.34 -1.60 -24.51
N VAL A 299 -0.75 -2.33 -24.29
CA VAL A 299 -2.05 -2.02 -24.92
C VAL A 299 -2.63 -0.76 -24.29
N ILE A 300 -2.82 0.26 -25.12
CA ILE A 300 -3.48 1.52 -24.76
C ILE A 300 -5.00 1.32 -24.74
N GLU A 301 -5.60 1.37 -23.55
CA GLU A 301 -7.05 1.46 -23.35
C GLU A 301 -7.40 2.85 -22.81
N ALA A 302 -7.79 3.77 -23.69
CA ALA A 302 -8.20 5.13 -23.29
C ALA A 302 -9.60 5.11 -22.68
N ALA A 303 -9.74 5.64 -21.47
CA ALA A 303 -10.98 5.58 -20.69
C ALA A 303 -11.62 6.95 -20.50
N ILE A 304 -12.91 7.03 -20.84
CA ILE A 304 -13.78 8.18 -20.60
C ILE A 304 -14.52 7.97 -19.29
N SER A 305 -14.29 8.82 -18.31
CA SER A 305 -15.02 8.79 -17.04
C SER A 305 -16.45 9.30 -17.24
N TYR A 306 -17.45 8.52 -16.86
CA TYR A 306 -18.87 8.83 -17.06
C TYR A 306 -19.47 9.52 -15.84
N THR A 307 -20.24 10.60 -16.07
CA THR A 307 -21.01 11.32 -15.05
C THR A 307 -22.31 11.87 -15.64
N GLY A 308 -23.30 12.17 -14.80
CA GLY A 308 -24.62 12.57 -15.26
C GLY A 308 -25.41 11.45 -15.93
N ASP A 309 -26.27 11.83 -16.87
CA ASP A 309 -27.24 10.92 -17.49
C ASP A 309 -27.54 11.33 -18.93
N VAL A 310 -26.97 10.62 -19.91
CA VAL A 310 -27.20 10.92 -21.33
C VAL A 310 -28.65 10.65 -21.79
N SER A 311 -29.44 9.96 -20.96
CA SER A 311 -30.87 9.74 -21.22
C SER A 311 -31.78 10.84 -20.66
N ASP A 312 -31.22 11.79 -19.90
CA ASP A 312 -31.91 12.95 -19.32
C ASP A 312 -31.60 14.22 -20.12
N SER A 313 -32.58 14.72 -20.88
CA SER A 313 -32.43 15.92 -21.70
C SER A 313 -32.25 17.22 -20.90
N SER A 314 -32.50 17.22 -19.58
CA SER A 314 -32.26 18.37 -18.73
C SER A 314 -30.78 18.53 -18.34
N ARG A 315 -29.97 17.46 -18.45
CA ARG A 315 -28.53 17.50 -18.17
C ARG A 315 -27.74 17.80 -19.44
N THR A 316 -27.45 19.08 -19.65
CA THR A 316 -26.83 19.58 -20.89
C THR A 316 -25.31 19.63 -20.88
N LYS A 317 -24.65 19.59 -19.70
CA LYS A 317 -23.19 19.71 -19.59
C LYS A 317 -22.44 18.48 -20.08
N TYR A 318 -22.90 17.29 -19.69
CA TYR A 318 -22.33 15.99 -20.07
C TYR A 318 -23.35 15.22 -20.90
N ASP A 319 -23.68 15.79 -22.07
CA ASP A 319 -24.64 15.20 -23.00
C ASP A 319 -24.01 14.10 -23.87
N LEU A 320 -24.80 13.47 -24.75
CA LEU A 320 -24.30 12.43 -25.66
C LEU A 320 -23.21 12.96 -26.61
N LYS A 321 -23.27 14.24 -26.98
CA LYS A 321 -22.29 14.86 -27.89
C LYS A 321 -20.94 15.02 -27.21
N TYR A 322 -20.90 15.38 -25.94
CA TYR A 322 -19.69 15.42 -25.13
C TYR A 322 -18.94 14.08 -25.19
N TYR A 323 -19.62 12.97 -24.90
CA TYR A 323 -19.00 11.65 -24.88
C TYR A 323 -18.56 11.17 -26.26
N THR A 324 -19.39 11.35 -27.28
CA THR A 324 -19.05 10.92 -28.66
C THR A 324 -17.89 11.72 -29.24
N ASN A 325 -17.81 13.04 -29.00
CA ASN A 325 -16.66 13.84 -29.42
C ASN A 325 -15.37 13.41 -28.71
N LEU A 326 -15.44 13.14 -27.40
CA LEU A 326 -14.27 12.69 -26.64
C LEU A 326 -13.79 11.32 -27.12
N ALA A 327 -14.71 10.41 -27.44
CA ALA A 327 -14.40 9.12 -28.06
C ALA A 327 -13.65 9.30 -29.38
N ASP A 328 -14.11 10.20 -30.25
CA ASP A 328 -13.44 10.46 -31.53
C ASP A 328 -12.01 11.00 -31.35
N GLU A 329 -11.80 11.92 -30.39
CA GLU A 329 -10.47 12.46 -30.10
C GLU A 329 -9.52 11.38 -29.57
N LEU A 330 -10.01 10.47 -28.72
CA LEU A 330 -9.20 9.36 -28.18
C LEU A 330 -8.88 8.29 -29.24
N VAL A 331 -9.81 8.00 -30.15
CA VAL A 331 -9.54 7.11 -31.30
C VAL A 331 -8.52 7.75 -32.24
N LYS A 332 -8.68 9.04 -32.55
CA LYS A 332 -7.72 9.80 -33.36
C LYS A 332 -6.33 9.85 -32.71
N ALA A 333 -6.26 9.86 -31.38
CA ALA A 333 -5.03 9.77 -30.62
C ALA A 333 -4.38 8.38 -30.60
N GLY A 334 -5.01 7.37 -31.20
CA GLY A 334 -4.42 6.03 -31.36
C GLY A 334 -4.70 5.08 -30.20
N THR A 335 -5.86 5.18 -29.55
CA THR A 335 -6.26 4.13 -28.58
C THR A 335 -6.46 2.79 -29.28
N HIS A 336 -6.04 1.68 -28.66
CA HIS A 336 -6.30 0.34 -29.17
C HIS A 336 -7.70 -0.14 -28.75
N VAL A 337 -8.12 0.23 -27.54
CA VAL A 337 -9.43 -0.10 -26.96
C VAL A 337 -10.01 1.18 -26.37
N LEU A 338 -11.31 1.43 -26.56
CA LEU A 338 -12.00 2.56 -25.94
C LEU A 338 -12.80 2.08 -24.73
N CYS A 339 -12.56 2.68 -23.57
CA CYS A 339 -13.27 2.35 -22.34
C CYS A 339 -14.26 3.44 -21.93
N ILE A 340 -15.46 3.05 -21.49
CA ILE A 340 -16.35 3.91 -20.71
C ILE A 340 -16.24 3.49 -19.25
N LYS A 341 -15.71 4.39 -18.42
CA LYS A 341 -15.52 4.18 -16.99
C LYS A 341 -16.61 4.88 -16.18
N ASP A 342 -17.67 4.14 -15.87
CA ASP A 342 -18.70 4.56 -14.92
C ASP A 342 -18.29 4.22 -13.48
N MET A 343 -17.45 5.06 -12.89
CA MET A 343 -16.85 4.86 -11.56
C MET A 343 -17.84 4.88 -10.38
N ALA A 344 -19.08 5.31 -10.59
CA ALA A 344 -20.09 5.43 -9.54
C ALA A 344 -21.30 4.50 -9.74
N GLY A 345 -21.49 3.93 -10.94
CA GLY A 345 -22.68 3.13 -11.24
C GLY A 345 -23.87 4.00 -11.65
N LEU A 346 -23.61 5.06 -12.42
CA LEU A 346 -24.61 6.02 -12.90
C LEU A 346 -25.21 5.63 -14.25
N LEU A 347 -24.57 4.73 -14.99
CA LEU A 347 -24.98 4.34 -16.33
C LEU A 347 -26.21 3.42 -16.26
N LYS A 348 -27.39 4.03 -16.18
CA LYS A 348 -28.68 3.32 -16.23
C LYS A 348 -28.80 2.51 -17.53
N PRO A 349 -29.54 1.39 -17.57
CA PRO A 349 -29.66 0.56 -18.77
C PRO A 349 -30.06 1.34 -20.04
N LYS A 350 -31.03 2.25 -19.95
CA LYS A 350 -31.41 3.11 -21.08
C LYS A 350 -30.27 4.01 -21.56
N ALA A 351 -29.54 4.62 -20.63
CA ALA A 351 -28.39 5.47 -20.94
C ALA A 351 -27.24 4.64 -21.55
N ALA A 352 -27.02 3.43 -21.04
CA ALA A 352 -26.06 2.46 -21.55
C ALA A 352 -26.33 2.14 -23.02
N GLY A 353 -27.56 1.75 -23.37
CA GLY A 353 -27.94 1.44 -24.75
C GLY A 353 -27.71 2.62 -25.69
N ILE A 354 -28.13 3.82 -25.30
CA ILE A 354 -27.96 5.05 -26.11
C ILE A 354 -26.47 5.36 -26.33
N LEU A 355 -25.67 5.35 -25.26
CA LEU A 355 -24.26 5.75 -25.33
C LEU A 355 -23.45 4.75 -26.16
N ILE A 356 -23.61 3.45 -25.90
CA ILE A 356 -22.78 2.43 -26.52
C ILE A 356 -23.14 2.27 -28.00
N ASP A 357 -24.42 2.30 -28.36
CA ASP A 357 -24.87 2.28 -29.76
C ASP A 357 -24.29 3.48 -30.54
N ALA A 358 -24.38 4.69 -29.97
CA ALA A 358 -23.84 5.89 -30.61
C ALA A 358 -22.32 5.82 -30.81
N ILE A 359 -21.56 5.31 -29.83
CA ILE A 359 -20.11 5.14 -29.97
C ILE A 359 -19.79 4.06 -31.00
N ARG A 360 -20.47 2.91 -30.96
CA ARG A 360 -20.27 1.81 -31.91
C ARG A 360 -20.52 2.22 -33.36
N GLN A 361 -21.57 3.00 -33.62
CA GLN A 361 -21.88 3.50 -34.95
C GLN A 361 -20.78 4.41 -35.51
N ARG A 362 -20.12 5.20 -34.64
CA ARG A 362 -19.03 6.10 -35.02
C ARG A 362 -17.69 5.37 -35.14
N GLN A 363 -17.47 4.37 -34.29
CA GLN A 363 -16.20 3.65 -34.12
C GLN A 363 -16.42 2.14 -34.34
N PRO A 364 -16.70 1.69 -35.58
CA PRO A 364 -17.09 0.30 -35.86
C PRO A 364 -15.97 -0.73 -35.61
N ASP A 365 -14.72 -0.31 -35.77
CA ASP A 365 -13.54 -1.20 -35.75
C ASP A 365 -12.82 -1.21 -34.39
N VAL A 366 -13.11 -0.25 -33.50
CA VAL A 366 -12.44 -0.12 -32.19
C VAL A 366 -13.18 -0.96 -31.15
N PRO A 367 -12.49 -1.84 -30.39
CA PRO A 367 -13.09 -2.51 -29.25
C PRO A 367 -13.65 -1.53 -28.22
N ILE A 368 -14.84 -1.82 -27.69
CA ILE A 368 -15.50 -1.02 -26.66
C ILE A 368 -15.56 -1.83 -25.36
N HIS A 369 -14.94 -1.29 -24.31
CA HIS A 369 -14.87 -1.89 -22.97
C HIS A 369 -15.67 -1.08 -21.96
N ILE A 370 -16.64 -1.70 -21.28
CA ILE A 370 -17.47 -1.00 -20.30
C ILE A 370 -17.11 -1.40 -18.88
N HIS A 371 -16.81 -0.39 -18.08
CA HIS A 371 -16.64 -0.51 -16.64
C HIS A 371 -17.79 0.19 -15.94
N THR A 372 -18.43 -0.49 -14.98
CA THR A 372 -19.40 0.13 -14.06
C THR A 372 -19.24 -0.42 -12.64
N HIS A 373 -19.92 0.21 -11.69
CA HIS A 373 -20.14 -0.32 -10.35
C HIS A 373 -21.63 -0.66 -10.18
N ASP A 374 -21.93 -1.67 -9.37
CA ASP A 374 -23.30 -2.11 -9.08
C ASP A 374 -23.90 -1.38 -7.87
N THR A 375 -23.46 -0.15 -7.61
CA THR A 375 -23.81 0.62 -6.40
C THR A 375 -25.32 0.76 -6.29
N ALA A 376 -25.99 1.04 -7.40
CA ALA A 376 -27.43 1.19 -7.46
C ALA A 376 -28.21 -0.14 -7.55
N GLY A 377 -27.53 -1.29 -7.65
CA GLY A 377 -28.14 -2.60 -7.91
C GLY A 377 -28.69 -2.77 -9.33
N ALA A 378 -28.22 -1.96 -10.29
CA ALA A 378 -28.64 -1.97 -11.69
C ALA A 378 -27.51 -2.30 -12.68
N GLY A 379 -26.31 -2.58 -12.18
CA GLY A 379 -25.10 -2.77 -12.96
C GLY A 379 -25.16 -4.00 -13.87
N VAL A 380 -25.70 -5.13 -13.38
CA VAL A 380 -25.90 -6.33 -14.24
C VAL A 380 -26.80 -5.97 -15.42
N ALA A 381 -27.93 -5.31 -15.19
CA ALA A 381 -28.85 -4.90 -16.25
C ALA A 381 -28.19 -3.93 -17.24
N ALA A 382 -27.36 -2.99 -16.74
CA ALA A 382 -26.62 -2.07 -17.59
C ALA A 382 -25.59 -2.81 -18.47
N MET A 383 -24.84 -3.78 -17.93
CA MET A 383 -23.86 -4.56 -18.70
C MET A 383 -24.52 -5.43 -19.77
N LEU A 384 -25.68 -6.03 -19.47
CA LEU A 384 -26.46 -6.78 -20.47
C LEU A 384 -26.93 -5.86 -21.61
N GLU A 385 -27.29 -4.62 -21.31
CA GLU A 385 -27.70 -3.65 -22.33
C GLU A 385 -26.50 -3.15 -23.16
N CYS A 386 -25.35 -2.91 -22.52
CA CYS A 386 -24.09 -2.62 -23.23
C CYS A 386 -23.71 -3.73 -24.20
N ALA A 387 -23.82 -5.00 -23.77
CA ALA A 387 -23.52 -6.15 -24.62
C ALA A 387 -24.43 -6.20 -25.86
N LYS A 388 -25.74 -5.94 -25.69
CA LYS A 388 -26.68 -5.85 -26.81
C LYS A 388 -26.38 -4.67 -27.74
N ALA A 389 -25.93 -3.54 -27.19
CA ALA A 389 -25.56 -2.35 -27.94
C ALA A 389 -24.19 -2.46 -28.64
N GLY A 390 -23.48 -3.58 -28.47
CA GLY A 390 -22.23 -3.86 -29.18
C GLY A 390 -20.95 -3.52 -28.42
N ALA A 391 -20.98 -3.52 -27.08
CA ALA A 391 -19.77 -3.62 -26.27
C ALA A 391 -19.09 -4.98 -26.48
N ASP A 392 -17.76 -4.99 -26.60
CA ASP A 392 -16.98 -6.22 -26.77
C ASP A 392 -16.55 -6.81 -25.41
N VAL A 393 -16.37 -5.95 -24.40
CA VAL A 393 -15.91 -6.35 -23.06
C VAL A 393 -16.70 -5.63 -21.97
N VAL A 394 -17.00 -6.32 -20.87
CA VAL A 394 -17.49 -5.71 -19.63
C VAL A 394 -16.67 -6.13 -18.41
N ASP A 395 -16.50 -5.21 -17.46
CA ASP A 395 -15.93 -5.49 -16.15
C ASP A 395 -16.93 -6.23 -15.25
N VAL A 396 -16.48 -7.29 -14.61
CA VAL A 396 -17.23 -8.06 -13.61
C VAL A 396 -16.33 -8.43 -12.42
N ALA A 397 -16.94 -8.72 -11.27
CA ALA A 397 -16.26 -9.36 -10.15
C ALA A 397 -16.90 -10.72 -9.87
N VAL A 398 -16.12 -11.66 -9.31
CA VAL A 398 -16.68 -12.94 -8.84
C VAL A 398 -17.76 -12.69 -7.80
N ASP A 399 -18.78 -13.54 -7.75
CA ASP A 399 -20.04 -13.26 -7.05
C ASP A 399 -19.86 -12.80 -5.59
N SER A 400 -19.03 -13.49 -4.80
CA SER A 400 -18.74 -13.16 -3.40
C SER A 400 -17.95 -11.85 -3.19
N MET A 401 -17.40 -11.28 -4.25
CA MET A 401 -16.69 -9.99 -4.29
C MET A 401 -17.39 -8.97 -5.20
N SER A 402 -18.63 -9.22 -5.61
CA SER A 402 -19.42 -8.38 -6.50
C SER A 402 -20.54 -7.63 -5.77
N GLY A 403 -21.26 -6.79 -6.51
CA GLY A 403 -22.42 -6.06 -6.01
C GLY A 403 -22.06 -4.88 -5.11
N MET A 404 -23.08 -4.12 -4.71
CA MET A 404 -22.90 -2.89 -3.93
C MET A 404 -21.88 -1.97 -4.62
N THR A 405 -20.92 -1.41 -3.90
CA THR A 405 -19.90 -0.54 -4.48
C THR A 405 -18.88 -1.29 -5.36
N SER A 406 -18.96 -2.61 -5.52
CA SER A 406 -18.12 -3.40 -6.45
C SER A 406 -18.70 -3.46 -7.86
N GLN A 407 -18.07 -4.22 -8.75
CA GLN A 407 -18.58 -4.52 -10.09
C GLN A 407 -19.82 -5.43 -10.05
N PRO A 408 -20.58 -5.50 -11.16
CA PRO A 408 -21.64 -6.50 -11.35
C PRO A 408 -21.14 -7.93 -11.19
N SER A 409 -22.03 -8.82 -10.73
CA SER A 409 -21.75 -10.25 -10.53
C SER A 409 -21.40 -10.95 -11.84
N MET A 410 -20.24 -11.59 -11.87
CA MET A 410 -19.76 -12.42 -12.97
C MET A 410 -20.73 -13.56 -13.28
N GLY A 411 -21.15 -14.31 -12.27
CA GLY A 411 -22.09 -15.42 -12.43
C GLY A 411 -23.45 -14.97 -12.98
N ALA A 412 -23.96 -13.83 -12.51
CA ALA A 412 -25.22 -13.27 -13.00
C ALA A 412 -25.15 -12.85 -14.47
N VAL A 413 -24.07 -12.17 -14.89
CA VAL A 413 -23.85 -11.79 -16.29
C VAL A 413 -23.71 -13.03 -17.17
N VAL A 414 -22.87 -13.99 -16.77
CA VAL A 414 -22.64 -15.24 -17.51
C VAL A 414 -23.96 -16.01 -17.68
N ALA A 415 -24.69 -16.27 -16.59
CA ALA A 415 -25.94 -17.01 -16.63
C ALA A 415 -27.01 -16.31 -17.49
N SER A 416 -27.09 -14.98 -17.44
CA SER A 416 -28.07 -14.20 -18.21
C SER A 416 -27.80 -14.20 -19.72
N LEU A 417 -26.55 -14.44 -20.13
CA LEU A 417 -26.14 -14.45 -21.54
C LEU A 417 -26.08 -15.86 -22.15
N GLN A 418 -26.24 -16.92 -21.36
CA GLN A 418 -26.21 -18.31 -21.85
C GLN A 418 -27.25 -18.53 -22.97
N GLY A 419 -26.79 -19.07 -24.09
CA GLY A 419 -27.65 -19.34 -25.26
C GLY A 419 -28.03 -18.09 -26.08
N THR A 420 -27.57 -16.90 -25.70
CA THR A 420 -27.72 -15.68 -26.50
C THR A 420 -26.54 -15.52 -27.48
N PRO A 421 -26.61 -14.61 -28.48
CA PRO A 421 -25.45 -14.28 -29.32
C PRO A 421 -24.23 -13.74 -28.55
N SER A 422 -24.45 -13.20 -27.34
CA SER A 422 -23.41 -12.63 -26.47
C SER A 422 -22.92 -13.60 -25.39
N ASP A 423 -23.22 -14.91 -25.53
CA ASP A 423 -22.80 -15.95 -24.57
C ASP A 423 -21.28 -15.97 -24.38
N THR A 424 -20.83 -15.89 -23.13
CA THR A 424 -19.42 -15.79 -22.72
C THR A 424 -18.68 -17.13 -22.68
N LYS A 425 -19.42 -18.25 -22.73
CA LYS A 425 -18.89 -19.63 -22.68
C LYS A 425 -18.16 -20.03 -21.39
N PHE A 426 -18.25 -19.25 -20.32
CA PHE A 426 -17.74 -19.69 -19.01
C PHE A 426 -18.67 -20.71 -18.34
N ASP A 427 -18.07 -21.70 -17.66
CA ASP A 427 -18.79 -22.69 -16.85
C ASP A 427 -19.13 -22.09 -15.48
N LEU A 428 -20.43 -22.06 -15.16
CA LEU A 428 -20.93 -21.57 -13.87
C LEU A 428 -20.39 -22.38 -12.67
N ARG A 429 -20.01 -23.66 -12.87
CA ARG A 429 -19.38 -24.47 -11.82
C ARG A 429 -18.02 -23.93 -11.42
N ASN A 430 -17.22 -23.53 -12.40
CA ASN A 430 -15.89 -22.94 -12.15
C ASN A 430 -16.03 -21.58 -11.45
N ILE A 431 -17.04 -20.79 -11.83
CA ILE A 431 -17.36 -19.52 -11.16
C ILE A 431 -17.79 -19.77 -9.71
N SER A 432 -18.59 -20.81 -9.46
CA SER A 432 -19.05 -21.16 -8.12
C SER A 432 -17.88 -21.57 -7.19
N GLU A 433 -16.94 -22.38 -7.67
CA GLU A 433 -15.74 -22.74 -6.90
C GLU A 433 -14.83 -21.53 -6.65
N TYR A 434 -14.65 -20.67 -7.65
CA TYR A 434 -13.91 -19.42 -7.51
C TYR A 434 -14.56 -18.49 -6.49
N SER A 435 -15.89 -18.38 -6.53
CA SER A 435 -16.68 -17.60 -5.58
C SER A 435 -16.59 -18.17 -4.16
N ALA A 436 -16.63 -19.50 -4.00
CA ALA A 436 -16.54 -20.16 -2.70
C ALA A 436 -15.18 -19.94 -2.00
N TYR A 437 -14.09 -19.84 -2.77
CA TYR A 437 -12.79 -19.43 -2.23
C TYR A 437 -12.85 -18.00 -1.67
N TRP A 438 -13.39 -17.07 -2.45
CA TRP A 438 -13.47 -15.66 -2.06
C TRP A 438 -14.49 -15.40 -0.95
N GLU A 439 -15.57 -16.17 -0.87
CA GLU A 439 -16.55 -16.13 0.21
C GLU A 439 -15.87 -16.39 1.56
N GLN A 440 -15.04 -17.45 1.62
CA GLN A 440 -14.25 -17.76 2.80
C GLN A 440 -13.16 -16.70 3.03
N THR A 441 -12.38 -16.39 2.01
CA THR A 441 -11.23 -15.48 2.10
C THR A 441 -11.65 -14.08 2.56
N ARG A 442 -12.77 -13.55 2.07
CA ARG A 442 -13.32 -12.25 2.47
C ARG A 442 -13.58 -12.15 3.98
N THR A 443 -13.92 -13.25 4.65
CA THR A 443 -14.12 -13.26 6.11
C THR A 443 -12.84 -12.97 6.90
N LEU A 444 -11.65 -13.23 6.33
CA LEU A 444 -10.37 -12.83 6.92
C LEU A 444 -10.20 -11.30 6.94
N TYR A 445 -10.93 -10.60 6.08
CA TYR A 445 -10.90 -9.14 5.90
C TYR A 445 -12.12 -8.42 6.51
N ALA A 446 -12.90 -9.11 7.35
CA ALA A 446 -14.02 -8.51 8.07
C ALA A 446 -13.70 -7.17 8.78
N PRO A 447 -12.50 -6.91 9.34
CA PRO A 447 -12.16 -5.60 9.91
C PRO A 447 -12.19 -4.43 8.92
N PHE A 448 -12.32 -4.68 7.62
CA PHE A 448 -12.31 -3.68 6.56
C PHE A 448 -13.62 -3.65 5.76
N GLU A 449 -14.64 -4.37 6.21
CA GLU A 449 -15.87 -4.54 5.44
C GLU A 449 -16.69 -3.26 5.34
N CYS A 450 -17.09 -2.89 4.12
CA CYS A 450 -18.01 -1.77 3.91
C CYS A 450 -19.44 -2.06 4.43
N THR A 451 -19.83 -3.32 4.61
CA THR A 451 -21.18 -3.70 5.08
C THR A 451 -21.45 -3.42 6.54
N THR A 452 -20.47 -2.96 7.33
CA THR A 452 -20.76 -2.49 8.69
C THR A 452 -21.78 -1.36 8.73
N THR A 453 -21.99 -0.70 7.60
CA THR A 453 -22.80 0.51 7.41
C THR A 453 -23.67 0.42 6.16
N MET A 454 -23.19 -0.17 5.06
CA MET A 454 -23.91 -0.33 3.79
C MET A 454 -24.18 -1.82 3.51
N LYS A 455 -25.33 -2.31 3.95
CA LYS A 455 -25.69 -3.74 3.84
C LYS A 455 -26.13 -4.19 2.44
N SER A 456 -26.41 -3.25 1.55
CA SER A 456 -26.89 -3.49 0.18
C SER A 456 -26.54 -2.31 -0.72
N GLY A 457 -26.76 -2.47 -2.03
CA GLY A 457 -26.75 -1.35 -2.98
C GLY A 457 -27.70 -0.21 -2.56
N ASN A 458 -27.41 1.01 -3.03
CA ASN A 458 -28.16 2.22 -2.76
C ASN A 458 -28.29 3.08 -4.02
N ALA A 459 -29.55 3.34 -4.41
CA ALA A 459 -29.87 4.14 -5.59
C ALA A 459 -29.69 5.66 -5.39
N ASP A 460 -29.43 6.12 -4.17
CA ASP A 460 -29.10 7.53 -3.92
C ASP A 460 -27.81 7.99 -4.63
N VAL A 461 -26.99 7.04 -5.11
CA VAL A 461 -25.82 7.32 -5.95
C VAL A 461 -26.19 8.10 -7.22
N TYR A 462 -27.41 7.94 -7.74
CA TYR A 462 -27.90 8.76 -8.86
C TYR A 462 -28.10 10.25 -8.49
N LEU A 463 -28.07 10.59 -7.21
CA LEU A 463 -28.17 11.96 -6.69
C LEU A 463 -26.81 12.48 -6.23
N ASN A 464 -26.07 11.70 -5.45
CA ASN A 464 -24.80 12.13 -4.84
C ASN A 464 -23.59 11.87 -5.75
N GLU A 465 -23.69 10.92 -6.68
CA GLU A 465 -22.63 10.54 -7.62
C GLU A 465 -21.28 10.24 -6.93
N ILE A 466 -21.31 9.66 -5.73
CA ILE A 466 -20.12 9.23 -4.99
C ILE A 466 -19.60 7.92 -5.59
N PRO A 467 -18.34 7.87 -6.07
CA PRO A 467 -17.75 6.63 -6.60
C PRO A 467 -17.58 5.54 -5.54
N GLY A 468 -17.53 4.27 -5.98
CA GLY A 468 -17.48 3.10 -5.08
C GLY A 468 -16.41 3.21 -3.98
N GLY A 469 -15.13 3.22 -4.34
CA GLY A 469 -14.04 3.35 -3.35
C GLY A 469 -14.06 4.65 -2.53
N GLN A 470 -14.60 5.74 -3.07
CA GLN A 470 -14.75 6.99 -2.32
C GLN A 470 -15.83 6.86 -1.23
N TYR A 471 -16.91 6.12 -1.48
CA TYR A 471 -17.98 5.92 -0.51
C TYR A 471 -17.45 5.26 0.77
N THR A 472 -16.75 4.13 0.62
CA THR A 472 -16.14 3.38 1.73
C THR A 472 -15.10 4.24 2.48
N ASN A 473 -14.25 4.98 1.75
CA ASN A 473 -13.25 5.85 2.37
C ASN A 473 -13.87 7.05 3.12
N LEU A 474 -14.83 7.73 2.50
CA LEU A 474 -15.51 8.90 3.08
C LEU A 474 -16.23 8.52 4.37
N GLN A 475 -16.76 7.31 4.40
CA GLN A 475 -17.39 6.76 5.58
C GLN A 475 -16.38 6.49 6.70
N PHE A 476 -15.27 5.79 6.43
CA PHE A 476 -14.24 5.55 7.46
C PHE A 476 -13.68 6.87 8.02
N GLN A 477 -13.53 7.89 7.16
CA GLN A 477 -13.17 9.23 7.59
C GLN A 477 -14.25 9.88 8.47
N ALA A 478 -15.52 9.81 8.08
CA ALA A 478 -16.62 10.35 8.87
C ALA A 478 -16.69 9.71 10.27
N TYR A 479 -16.54 8.39 10.38
CA TYR A 479 -16.47 7.70 11.67
C TYR A 479 -15.27 8.15 12.51
N SER A 480 -14.10 8.28 11.90
CA SER A 480 -12.87 8.73 12.58
C SER A 480 -12.97 10.17 13.10
N LEU A 481 -13.78 11.02 12.45
CA LEU A 481 -14.02 12.41 12.83
C LEU A 481 -15.23 12.60 13.76
N GLY A 482 -15.88 11.51 14.20
CA GLY A 482 -17.10 11.58 15.03
C GLY A 482 -18.35 12.05 14.27
N LEU A 483 -18.29 12.06 12.94
CA LEU A 483 -19.39 12.42 12.03
C LEU A 483 -20.19 11.21 11.52
N GLY A 484 -19.95 10.01 12.07
CA GLY A 484 -20.59 8.77 11.60
C GLY A 484 -22.12 8.84 11.59
N GLU A 485 -22.73 9.47 12.60
CA GLU A 485 -24.19 9.67 12.68
C GLU A 485 -24.73 10.69 11.66
N PHE A 486 -23.87 11.54 11.10
CA PHE A 486 -24.21 12.59 10.14
C PHE A 486 -23.88 12.23 8.69
N PHE A 487 -23.63 10.95 8.40
CA PHE A 487 -23.20 10.52 7.07
C PHE A 487 -24.22 10.85 5.96
N GLU A 488 -25.52 10.86 6.28
CA GLU A 488 -26.56 11.31 5.35
C GLU A 488 -26.41 12.79 4.97
N ASP A 489 -26.01 13.64 5.91
CA ASP A 489 -25.76 15.05 5.64
C ASP A 489 -24.46 15.25 4.86
N VAL A 490 -23.45 14.40 5.08
CA VAL A 490 -22.24 14.35 4.24
C VAL A 490 -22.58 13.99 2.80
N LYS A 491 -23.47 13.04 2.53
CA LYS A 491 -23.91 12.70 1.16
C LYS A 491 -24.65 13.85 0.48
N LYS A 492 -25.51 14.58 1.20
CA LYS A 492 -26.18 15.78 0.67
C LYS A 492 -25.17 16.87 0.36
N ALA A 493 -24.28 17.17 1.30
CA ALA A 493 -23.21 18.15 1.12
C ALA A 493 -22.26 17.78 -0.02
N TYR A 494 -22.04 16.49 -0.29
CA TYR A 494 -21.24 16.03 -1.44
C TYR A 494 -21.85 16.44 -2.78
N ARG A 495 -23.18 16.35 -2.91
CA ARG A 495 -23.89 16.86 -4.08
C ARG A 495 -23.78 18.39 -4.20
N GLU A 496 -23.96 19.11 -3.09
CA GLU A 496 -23.84 20.58 -3.08
C GLU A 496 -22.41 21.03 -3.43
N ALA A 497 -21.41 20.39 -2.85
CA ALA A 497 -20.00 20.61 -3.15
C ALA A 497 -19.69 20.36 -4.64
N ASN A 498 -20.24 19.31 -5.25
CA ASN A 498 -20.09 19.07 -6.69
C ASN A 498 -20.63 20.25 -7.52
N LEU A 499 -21.81 20.76 -7.17
CA LEU A 499 -22.41 21.89 -7.88
C LEU A 499 -21.63 23.19 -7.68
N LEU A 500 -21.17 23.46 -6.45
CA LEU A 500 -20.30 24.60 -6.15
C LEU A 500 -18.99 24.56 -6.94
N LEU A 501 -18.43 23.38 -7.14
CA LEU A 501 -17.22 23.16 -7.93
C LEU A 501 -17.49 23.15 -9.45
N GLY A 502 -18.72 23.39 -9.87
CA GLY A 502 -19.11 23.56 -11.27
C GLY A 502 -19.62 22.31 -11.96
N ASP A 503 -20.12 21.30 -11.22
CA ASP A 503 -20.58 20.00 -11.72
C ASP A 503 -19.46 19.24 -12.45
N ILE A 504 -18.61 18.56 -11.68
CA ILE A 504 -17.38 17.94 -12.17
C ILE A 504 -17.49 16.41 -12.26
N ILE A 505 -16.60 15.83 -13.06
CA ILE A 505 -16.33 14.40 -13.02
C ILE A 505 -15.62 14.08 -11.69
N LYS A 506 -16.09 13.04 -11.02
CA LYS A 506 -15.68 12.67 -9.66
C LYS A 506 -15.05 11.29 -9.66
N VAL A 507 -13.74 11.24 -9.73
CA VAL A 507 -12.94 10.01 -9.60
C VAL A 507 -11.60 10.41 -9.00
N THR A 508 -10.86 9.51 -8.35
CA THR A 508 -9.64 9.92 -7.63
C THR A 508 -8.66 10.68 -8.55
N PRO A 509 -8.21 11.90 -8.17
CA PRO A 509 -8.40 12.57 -6.88
C PRO A 509 -9.57 13.56 -6.80
N SER A 510 -10.28 13.90 -7.89
CA SER A 510 -11.40 14.87 -7.86
C SER A 510 -12.55 14.44 -6.93
N SER A 511 -12.82 13.13 -6.79
CA SER A 511 -13.80 12.62 -5.81
C SER A 511 -13.41 12.95 -4.36
N LYS A 512 -12.10 12.95 -4.05
CA LYS A 512 -11.60 13.36 -2.74
C LYS A 512 -11.79 14.86 -2.54
N VAL A 513 -11.54 15.68 -3.57
CA VAL A 513 -11.77 17.14 -3.50
C VAL A 513 -13.21 17.44 -3.09
N VAL A 514 -14.18 16.79 -3.72
CA VAL A 514 -15.60 16.94 -3.36
C VAL A 514 -15.89 16.40 -1.96
N GLY A 515 -15.29 15.26 -1.59
CA GLY A 515 -15.43 14.66 -0.27
C GLY A 515 -14.92 15.53 0.88
N ASP A 516 -13.70 16.06 0.76
CA ASP A 516 -13.10 16.97 1.73
C ASP A 516 -13.94 18.26 1.86
N PHE A 517 -14.45 18.77 0.73
CA PHE A 517 -15.32 19.95 0.73
C PHE A 517 -16.65 19.68 1.44
N ALA A 518 -17.28 18.54 1.18
CA ALA A 518 -18.53 18.13 1.81
C ALA A 518 -18.37 17.99 3.33
N GLN A 519 -17.32 17.32 3.79
CA GLN A 519 -17.02 17.21 5.23
C GLN A 519 -16.78 18.57 5.87
N PHE A 520 -16.03 19.46 5.19
CA PHE A 520 -15.81 20.83 5.65
C PHE A 520 -17.13 21.59 5.79
N MET A 521 -18.03 21.50 4.82
CA MET A 521 -19.36 22.14 4.88
C MET A 521 -20.17 21.61 6.06
N VAL A 522 -20.23 20.29 6.27
CA VAL A 522 -20.98 19.68 7.39
C VAL A 522 -20.38 20.05 8.74
N GLN A 523 -19.06 19.93 8.89
CA GLN A 523 -18.36 20.23 10.14
C GLN A 523 -18.55 21.69 10.58
N ASN A 524 -18.59 22.62 9.62
CA ASN A 524 -18.75 24.05 9.87
C ASN A 524 -20.21 24.53 9.73
N LYS A 525 -21.16 23.62 9.52
CA LYS A 525 -22.60 23.91 9.35
C LYS A 525 -22.87 24.97 8.26
N LEU A 526 -22.16 24.87 7.15
CA LEU A 526 -22.25 25.80 6.02
C LEU A 526 -23.24 25.27 4.97
N THR A 527 -24.14 26.14 4.52
CA THR A 527 -24.92 25.93 3.30
C THR A 527 -24.12 26.33 2.06
N ALA A 528 -24.58 25.92 0.86
CA ALA A 528 -23.97 26.38 -0.38
C ALA A 528 -23.96 27.92 -0.53
N ASP A 529 -25.03 28.59 -0.08
CA ASP A 529 -25.10 30.07 -0.10
C ASP A 529 -24.12 30.69 0.91
N ASP A 530 -23.96 30.11 2.10
CA ASP A 530 -22.94 30.55 3.05
C ASP A 530 -21.54 30.49 2.45
N VAL A 531 -21.23 29.40 1.75
CA VAL A 531 -19.94 29.21 1.07
C VAL A 531 -19.71 30.31 0.04
N LEU A 532 -20.68 30.59 -0.84
CA LEU A 532 -20.55 31.61 -1.89
C LEU A 532 -20.40 33.03 -1.33
N ASN A 533 -21.12 33.33 -0.24
CA ASN A 533 -21.11 34.63 0.41
C ASN A 533 -19.83 34.86 1.22
N LYS A 534 -19.32 33.83 1.91
CA LYS A 534 -18.15 33.91 2.82
C LYS A 534 -16.86 33.35 2.21
N ALA A 535 -16.83 33.09 0.90
CA ALA A 535 -15.69 32.43 0.24
C ALA A 535 -14.34 33.14 0.45
N GLU A 536 -14.32 34.46 0.66
CA GLU A 536 -13.07 35.21 0.92
C GLU A 536 -12.56 35.07 2.37
N GLU A 537 -13.42 34.67 3.30
CA GLU A 537 -13.13 34.59 4.73
C GLU A 537 -12.83 33.15 5.19
N LEU A 538 -13.39 32.16 4.50
CA LEU A 538 -13.27 30.75 4.86
C LEU A 538 -11.90 30.16 4.49
N SER A 539 -11.37 29.30 5.36
CA SER A 539 -10.16 28.51 5.11
C SER A 539 -10.53 27.14 4.56
N PHE A 540 -10.48 27.00 3.23
CA PHE A 540 -10.87 25.78 2.53
C PHE A 540 -9.85 24.64 2.70
N PRO A 541 -10.29 23.38 2.59
CA PRO A 541 -9.38 22.23 2.52
C PRO A 541 -8.35 22.39 1.40
N LYS A 542 -7.11 21.94 1.66
CA LYS A 542 -5.99 22.05 0.71
C LYS A 542 -6.32 21.45 -0.66
N SER A 543 -7.02 20.31 -0.70
CA SER A 543 -7.43 19.64 -1.94
C SER A 543 -8.36 20.50 -2.81
N VAL A 544 -9.26 21.26 -2.18
CA VAL A 544 -10.17 22.20 -2.86
C VAL A 544 -9.39 23.37 -3.43
N VAL A 545 -8.46 23.92 -2.65
CA VAL A 545 -7.58 25.00 -3.11
C VAL A 545 -6.74 24.53 -4.31
N GLU A 546 -6.06 23.39 -4.20
CA GLU A 546 -5.23 22.82 -5.28
C GLU A 546 -6.03 22.53 -6.55
N PHE A 547 -7.26 22.00 -6.43
CA PHE A 547 -8.17 21.85 -7.56
C PHE A 547 -8.44 23.20 -8.24
N LEU A 548 -8.84 24.21 -7.48
CA LEU A 548 -9.15 25.54 -8.02
C LEU A 548 -7.91 26.22 -8.62
N GLN A 549 -6.71 25.92 -8.12
CA GLN A 549 -5.45 26.37 -8.72
C GLN A 549 -5.21 25.75 -10.10
N GLY A 550 -5.86 24.63 -10.44
CA GLY A 550 -5.63 23.85 -11.65
C GLY A 550 -4.58 22.77 -11.48
N ALA A 551 -4.24 22.40 -10.24
CA ALA A 551 -3.19 21.43 -9.95
C ALA A 551 -3.57 19.99 -10.32
N ILE A 552 -4.77 19.68 -10.80
CA ILE A 552 -5.13 18.33 -11.28
C ILE A 552 -5.65 18.33 -12.71
N GLY A 553 -5.43 19.42 -13.45
CA GLY A 553 -5.98 19.65 -14.79
C GLY A 553 -7.13 20.64 -14.80
N GLU A 554 -7.75 20.81 -15.98
CA GLU A 554 -8.83 21.76 -16.21
C GLU A 554 -10.18 21.03 -16.34
N PRO A 555 -11.21 21.40 -15.56
CA PRO A 555 -12.53 20.78 -15.65
C PRO A 555 -13.25 21.18 -16.94
N HIS A 556 -14.09 20.28 -17.46
CA HIS A 556 -14.95 20.61 -18.59
C HIS A 556 -15.88 21.81 -18.25
N GLY A 557 -15.93 22.80 -19.13
CA GLY A 557 -16.66 24.05 -18.90
C GLY A 557 -15.91 25.10 -18.07
N GLY A 558 -14.66 24.82 -17.66
CA GLY A 558 -13.84 25.75 -16.87
C GLY A 558 -14.18 25.74 -15.38
N PHE A 559 -13.43 26.53 -14.61
CA PHE A 559 -13.61 26.64 -13.17
C PHE A 559 -14.79 27.55 -12.79
N PRO A 560 -15.46 27.32 -11.64
CA PRO A 560 -16.57 28.15 -11.19
C PRO A 560 -16.10 29.54 -10.75
N GLU A 561 -16.56 30.59 -11.45
CA GLU A 561 -16.37 31.98 -11.07
C GLU A 561 -17.69 32.58 -10.56
N PRO A 562 -17.69 33.48 -9.56
CA PRO A 562 -16.52 34.10 -8.92
C PRO A 562 -15.89 33.27 -7.78
N LEU A 563 -16.37 32.05 -7.51
CA LEU A 563 -15.92 31.23 -6.38
C LEU A 563 -14.41 31.00 -6.39
N ARG A 564 -13.85 30.59 -7.54
CA ARG A 564 -12.40 30.40 -7.71
C ARG A 564 -11.63 31.66 -7.38
N SER A 565 -12.02 32.81 -7.95
CA SER A 565 -11.31 34.06 -7.71
C SER A 565 -11.37 34.51 -6.25
N LYS A 566 -12.50 34.30 -5.56
CA LYS A 566 -12.65 34.61 -4.13
C LYS A 566 -11.77 33.74 -3.23
N ILE A 567 -11.69 32.44 -3.52
CA ILE A 567 -10.90 31.49 -2.73
C ILE A 567 -9.40 31.69 -2.95
N LEU A 568 -8.98 31.81 -4.21
CA LEU A 568 -7.56 31.90 -4.55
C LEU A 568 -6.98 33.28 -4.31
N LYS A 569 -7.75 34.36 -4.53
CA LYS A 569 -7.22 35.74 -4.47
C LYS A 569 -5.98 35.84 -5.38
N ASP A 570 -4.83 36.14 -4.79
CA ASP A 570 -3.51 36.26 -5.44
C ASP A 570 -2.70 34.95 -5.47
N MET A 571 -3.27 33.81 -5.01
CA MET A 571 -2.58 32.52 -5.05
C MET A 571 -2.23 32.12 -6.50
N PRO A 572 -1.10 31.42 -6.70
CA PRO A 572 -0.68 30.95 -8.02
C PRO A 572 -1.74 30.08 -8.69
N ARG A 573 -1.87 30.22 -10.01
CA ARG A 573 -2.77 29.44 -10.86
C ARG A 573 -1.94 28.70 -11.91
N VAL A 574 -2.22 27.42 -12.09
CA VAL A 574 -1.65 26.57 -13.13
C VAL A 574 -2.51 26.71 -14.38
N LYS A 575 -1.86 26.93 -15.53
CA LYS A 575 -2.52 26.95 -16.84
C LYS A 575 -1.94 25.83 -17.69
N GLY A 576 -2.80 25.06 -18.36
CA GLY A 576 -2.38 23.89 -19.13
C GLY A 576 -2.07 22.68 -18.23
N ARG A 577 -1.21 21.79 -18.70
CA ARG A 577 -0.89 20.54 -18.00
C ARG A 577 0.08 20.80 -16.84
N PRO A 578 -0.26 20.44 -15.59
CA PRO A 578 0.59 20.76 -14.43
C PRO A 578 1.99 20.14 -14.45
N GLY A 579 2.15 18.96 -15.05
CA GLY A 579 3.45 18.27 -15.14
C GLY A 579 4.40 18.86 -16.18
N GLU A 580 3.89 19.65 -17.14
CA GLU A 580 4.69 20.19 -18.26
C GLU A 580 5.72 21.22 -17.80
N SER A 581 5.42 21.94 -16.72
CA SER A 581 6.33 22.93 -16.13
C SER A 581 7.30 22.36 -15.10
N LEU A 582 7.26 21.05 -14.81
CA LEU A 582 8.14 20.43 -13.82
C LEU A 582 9.44 19.97 -14.48
N ASP A 583 10.57 20.27 -13.86
CA ASP A 583 11.86 19.77 -14.30
C ASP A 583 11.91 18.23 -14.24
N PRO A 584 12.55 17.56 -15.22
CA PRO A 584 12.71 16.10 -15.20
C PRO A 584 13.32 15.60 -13.89
N LEU A 585 12.76 14.51 -13.34
CA LEU A 585 13.30 13.91 -12.13
C LEU A 585 14.67 13.25 -12.42
N ASP A 586 15.68 13.58 -11.61
CA ASP A 586 16.98 12.92 -11.65
C ASP A 586 16.94 11.59 -10.87
N PHE A 587 16.69 10.50 -11.60
CA PHE A 587 16.66 9.15 -11.04
C PHE A 587 18.03 8.69 -10.49
N GLY A 588 19.14 9.14 -11.07
CA GLY A 588 20.48 8.75 -10.62
C GLY A 588 20.82 9.37 -9.27
N LYS A 589 20.44 10.64 -9.08
CA LYS A 589 20.51 11.28 -7.77
C LYS A 589 19.60 10.61 -6.75
N LEU A 590 18.33 10.37 -7.10
CA LEU A 590 17.37 9.72 -6.20
C LEU A 590 17.86 8.33 -5.76
N GLU A 591 18.41 7.54 -6.68
CA GLU A 591 19.00 6.24 -6.36
C GLU A 591 20.17 6.37 -5.38
N LYS A 592 21.07 7.34 -5.59
CA LYS A 592 22.21 7.58 -4.71
C LYS A 592 21.74 7.96 -3.31
N ASP A 593 20.82 8.92 -3.20
CA ASP A 593 20.28 9.40 -1.93
C ASP A 593 19.59 8.26 -1.16
N LEU A 594 18.84 7.39 -1.85
CA LEU A 594 18.23 6.21 -1.24
C LEU A 594 19.26 5.16 -0.79
N ARG A 595 20.34 4.94 -1.54
CA ARG A 595 21.41 3.98 -1.18
C ARG A 595 22.18 4.40 0.07
N GLU A 596 22.26 5.69 0.37
CA GLU A 596 22.89 6.21 1.59
C GLU A 596 22.11 5.80 2.85
N ILE A 597 20.78 5.70 2.75
CA ILE A 597 19.87 5.30 3.85
C ILE A 597 19.66 3.77 3.85
N HIS A 598 19.40 3.21 2.67
CA HIS A 598 19.05 1.81 2.45
C HIS A 598 20.08 1.16 1.51
N PRO A 599 21.09 0.44 2.03
CA PRO A 599 22.17 -0.10 1.19
C PRO A 599 21.71 -1.09 0.11
N THR A 600 20.55 -1.71 0.31
CA THR A 600 19.96 -2.70 -0.60
C THR A 600 18.63 -2.19 -1.17
N ILE A 601 18.71 -1.50 -2.31
CA ILE A 601 17.55 -1.08 -3.10
C ILE A 601 17.63 -1.61 -4.53
N THR A 602 16.47 -1.65 -5.18
CA THR A 602 16.30 -1.99 -6.58
C THR A 602 15.78 -0.78 -7.36
N GLU A 603 15.84 -0.85 -8.68
CA GLU A 603 15.23 0.16 -9.56
C GLU A 603 13.72 0.35 -9.29
N LYS A 604 13.03 -0.71 -8.85
CA LYS A 604 11.61 -0.67 -8.49
C LYS A 604 11.38 0.13 -7.21
N ASP A 605 12.33 0.08 -6.27
CA ASP A 605 12.29 0.90 -5.06
C ASP A 605 12.53 2.38 -5.40
N VAL A 606 13.45 2.68 -6.33
CA VAL A 606 13.67 4.06 -6.83
C VAL A 606 12.40 4.59 -7.51
N MET A 607 11.76 3.79 -8.35
CA MET A 607 10.49 4.17 -9.00
C MET A 607 9.36 4.37 -7.96
N SER A 608 9.29 3.51 -6.94
CA SER A 608 8.32 3.66 -5.85
C SER A 608 8.57 4.93 -5.05
N ALA A 609 9.82 5.26 -4.77
CA ALA A 609 10.21 6.49 -4.07
C ALA A 609 9.95 7.75 -4.91
N ALA A 610 10.10 7.68 -6.23
CA ALA A 610 9.73 8.78 -7.13
C ALA A 610 8.23 9.11 -7.07
N LEU A 611 7.38 8.10 -6.88
CA LEU A 611 5.92 8.26 -6.77
C LEU A 611 5.47 8.59 -5.34
N TYR A 612 6.11 7.96 -4.36
CA TYR A 612 5.76 7.97 -2.93
C TYR A 612 7.02 7.97 -2.04
N PRO A 613 7.73 9.10 -1.91
CA PRO A 613 9.03 9.15 -1.22
C PRO A 613 8.95 8.65 0.22
N GLN A 614 8.06 9.24 1.03
CA GLN A 614 7.93 8.90 2.45
C GLN A 614 7.41 7.48 2.64
N VAL A 615 6.39 7.07 1.89
CA VAL A 615 5.79 5.73 2.01
C VAL A 615 6.80 4.65 1.69
N THR A 616 7.62 4.88 0.65
CA THR A 616 8.66 3.95 0.25
C THR A 616 9.74 3.86 1.32
N ASN A 617 10.20 4.99 1.87
CA ASN A 617 11.16 5.00 2.97
C ASN A 617 10.63 4.25 4.20
N ASP A 618 9.38 4.50 4.60
CA ASP A 618 8.73 3.82 5.72
C ASP A 618 8.60 2.31 5.46
N TYR A 619 8.23 1.92 4.23
CA TYR A 619 8.17 0.51 3.81
C TYR A 619 9.55 -0.16 3.84
N LEU A 620 10.60 0.50 3.35
CA LEU A 620 11.96 -0.06 3.33
C LEU A 620 12.48 -0.26 4.76
N HIS A 621 12.30 0.71 5.66
CA HIS A 621 12.60 0.53 7.08
C HIS A 621 11.79 -0.61 7.71
N PHE A 622 10.50 -0.71 7.37
CA PHE A 622 9.67 -1.82 7.84
C PHE A 622 10.21 -3.17 7.36
N LYS A 623 10.55 -3.31 6.07
CA LYS A 623 11.13 -4.52 5.47
C LYS A 623 12.47 -4.87 6.11
N GLU A 624 13.29 -3.86 6.44
CA GLU A 624 14.54 -4.03 7.17
C GLU A 624 14.32 -4.54 8.60
N ALA A 625 13.30 -4.06 9.30
CA ALA A 625 12.99 -4.49 10.67
C ALA A 625 12.33 -5.88 10.72
N PHE A 626 11.33 -6.13 9.88
CA PHE A 626 10.39 -7.25 10.02
C PHE A 626 10.51 -8.32 8.93
N GLY A 627 11.20 -8.03 7.83
CA GLY A 627 11.41 -9.00 6.76
C GLY A 627 10.13 -9.30 5.97
N PRO A 628 9.98 -10.52 5.41
CA PRO A 628 8.96 -10.83 4.41
C PRO A 628 7.59 -11.17 5.05
N VAL A 629 6.90 -10.16 5.57
CA VAL A 629 5.58 -10.32 6.20
C VAL A 629 4.48 -10.72 5.19
N ASP A 630 4.73 -10.55 3.90
CA ASP A 630 3.89 -11.02 2.79
C ASP A 630 3.72 -12.55 2.79
N LYS A 631 4.64 -13.30 3.40
CA LYS A 631 4.60 -14.76 3.49
C LYS A 631 3.70 -15.29 4.61
N LEU A 632 3.24 -14.42 5.52
CA LEU A 632 2.32 -14.81 6.60
C LEU A 632 0.90 -15.02 6.05
N GLU A 633 0.18 -15.98 6.62
CA GLU A 633 -1.28 -16.10 6.41
C GLU A 633 -1.98 -14.81 6.88
N THR A 634 -3.06 -14.41 6.22
CA THR A 634 -3.70 -13.10 6.43
C THR A 634 -4.16 -12.85 7.85
N ARG A 635 -4.75 -13.85 8.53
CA ARG A 635 -5.15 -13.72 9.94
C ARG A 635 -3.95 -13.45 10.85
N ILE A 636 -2.86 -14.21 10.65
CA ILE A 636 -1.60 -14.06 11.42
C ILE A 636 -0.99 -12.68 11.18
N PHE A 637 -1.01 -12.18 9.94
CA PHE A 637 -0.54 -10.84 9.61
C PHE A 637 -1.38 -9.75 10.32
N LEU A 638 -2.71 -9.82 10.24
CA LEU A 638 -3.57 -8.76 10.75
C LEU A 638 -3.61 -8.70 12.28
N THR A 639 -3.75 -9.84 12.95
CA THR A 639 -4.02 -9.87 14.40
C THR A 639 -3.02 -10.68 15.21
N GLY A 640 -1.98 -11.21 14.57
CA GLY A 640 -0.95 -11.99 15.24
C GLY A 640 -1.43 -13.40 15.63
N PRO A 641 -0.51 -14.24 16.15
CA PRO A 641 -0.84 -15.56 16.64
C PRO A 641 -1.42 -15.50 18.06
N LYS A 642 -2.18 -16.51 18.47
CA LYS A 642 -2.58 -16.72 19.86
C LYS A 642 -1.49 -17.49 20.62
N VAL A 643 -1.44 -17.32 21.93
CA VAL A 643 -0.63 -18.19 22.79
C VAL A 643 -1.11 -19.64 22.64
N GLY A 644 -0.17 -20.55 22.38
CA GLY A 644 -0.41 -21.96 22.07
C GLY A 644 -0.64 -22.27 20.59
N GLU A 645 -0.83 -21.27 19.73
CA GLU A 645 -1.09 -21.46 18.31
C GLU A 645 0.18 -21.84 17.54
N GLU A 646 0.05 -22.82 16.65
CA GLU A 646 1.09 -23.35 15.79
C GLU A 646 0.70 -23.19 14.32
N PHE A 647 1.64 -22.72 13.50
CA PHE A 647 1.41 -22.45 12.09
C PHE A 647 2.72 -22.50 11.30
N ASP A 648 2.59 -22.71 9.99
CA ASP A 648 3.70 -22.80 9.05
C ASP A 648 3.85 -21.54 8.22
N VAL A 649 5.09 -21.11 7.99
CA VAL A 649 5.43 -20.00 7.11
C VAL A 649 6.42 -20.46 6.05
N THR A 650 5.97 -20.56 4.80
CA THR A 650 6.84 -20.91 3.67
C THR A 650 7.51 -19.66 3.14
N ILE A 651 8.81 -19.50 3.44
CA ILE A 651 9.59 -18.31 3.04
C ILE A 651 10.16 -18.42 1.62
N GLU A 652 10.46 -19.64 1.19
CA GLU A 652 10.95 -19.99 -0.15
C GLU A 652 10.56 -21.46 -0.44
N LYS A 653 10.57 -21.86 -1.71
CA LYS A 653 10.34 -23.26 -2.10
C LYS A 653 11.28 -24.20 -1.33
N GLY A 654 10.71 -25.15 -0.59
CA GLY A 654 11.47 -26.11 0.23
C GLY A 654 11.99 -25.55 1.57
N LYS A 655 11.61 -24.33 1.97
CA LYS A 655 11.96 -23.73 3.27
C LYS A 655 10.70 -23.26 3.98
N THR A 656 10.26 -24.04 4.95
CA THR A 656 9.11 -23.76 5.81
C THR A 656 9.57 -23.60 7.26
N LEU A 657 9.03 -22.59 7.92
CA LEU A 657 9.22 -22.32 9.34
C LEU A 657 7.95 -22.77 10.07
N GLY A 658 8.03 -23.84 10.85
CA GLY A 658 7.01 -24.18 11.84
C GLY A 658 7.21 -23.31 13.07
N ILE A 659 6.22 -22.48 13.40
CA ILE A 659 6.28 -21.51 14.49
C ILE A 659 5.14 -21.81 15.46
N LYS A 660 5.46 -21.85 16.74
CA LYS A 660 4.48 -21.95 17.82
C LYS A 660 4.70 -20.82 18.82
N THR A 661 3.64 -20.10 19.16
CA THR A 661 3.71 -19.05 20.18
C THR A 661 3.53 -19.69 21.55
N LEU A 662 4.51 -19.54 22.46
CA LEU A 662 4.51 -20.26 23.74
C LEU A 662 3.96 -19.42 24.89
N ALA A 663 4.44 -18.19 25.03
CA ALA A 663 4.06 -17.29 26.11
C ALA A 663 4.50 -15.84 25.81
N MET A 664 3.91 -14.90 26.53
CA MET A 664 4.36 -13.50 26.61
C MET A 664 4.52 -13.16 28.09
N ALA A 665 5.64 -12.55 28.45
CA ALA A 665 5.89 -12.10 29.81
C ALA A 665 4.88 -11.01 30.24
N GLU A 666 4.32 -11.15 31.44
CA GLU A 666 3.45 -10.15 32.06
C GLU A 666 4.24 -8.94 32.56
N ASP A 667 5.46 -9.17 33.05
CA ASP A 667 6.34 -8.13 33.54
C ASP A 667 7.09 -7.44 32.39
N LEU A 668 7.36 -6.15 32.58
CA LEU A 668 8.22 -5.37 31.71
C LEU A 668 9.68 -5.48 32.17
N THR A 669 10.59 -5.51 31.20
CA THR A 669 12.00 -5.25 31.49
C THR A 669 12.19 -3.80 31.95
N VAL A 670 13.35 -3.50 32.54
CA VAL A 670 13.75 -2.13 32.89
C VAL A 670 13.72 -1.14 31.72
N ASN A 671 13.75 -1.65 30.48
CA ASN A 671 13.69 -0.85 29.25
C ASN A 671 12.25 -0.67 28.72
N GLY A 672 11.24 -1.17 29.44
CA GLY A 672 9.84 -1.14 29.01
C GLY A 672 9.52 -2.13 27.89
N GLU A 673 10.18 -3.30 27.88
CA GLU A 673 9.98 -4.33 26.87
C GLU A 673 9.31 -5.57 27.47
N ARG A 674 8.48 -6.27 26.68
CA ARG A 674 7.97 -7.61 27.00
C ARG A 674 8.80 -8.66 26.27
N GLU A 675 9.15 -9.73 26.95
CA GLU A 675 9.73 -10.92 26.32
C GLU A 675 8.61 -11.82 25.78
N VAL A 676 8.68 -12.16 24.50
CA VAL A 676 7.76 -13.09 23.83
C VAL A 676 8.50 -14.35 23.45
N PHE A 677 7.98 -15.50 23.85
CA PHE A 677 8.58 -16.82 23.64
C PHE A 677 7.89 -17.55 22.49
N PHE A 678 8.71 -18.06 21.57
CA PHE A 678 8.30 -18.88 20.43
C PHE A 678 9.08 -20.19 20.43
N GLU A 679 8.47 -21.24 19.90
CA GLU A 679 9.20 -22.39 19.36
C GLU A 679 9.26 -22.23 17.84
N MET A 680 10.44 -22.41 17.25
CA MET A 680 10.61 -22.35 15.80
C MET A 680 11.44 -23.56 15.34
N ASN A 681 10.84 -24.42 14.52
CA ASN A 681 11.41 -25.68 14.07
C ASN A 681 12.00 -26.51 15.23
N GLY A 682 11.24 -26.64 16.33
CA GLY A 682 11.62 -27.39 17.53
C GLY A 682 12.64 -26.69 18.44
N GLN A 683 12.99 -25.42 18.17
CA GLN A 683 13.93 -24.66 19.00
C GLN A 683 13.27 -23.46 19.66
N LEU A 684 13.48 -23.31 20.97
CA LEU A 684 13.05 -22.14 21.72
C LEU A 684 13.73 -20.86 21.18
N ARG A 685 12.94 -19.80 21.07
CA ARG A 685 13.34 -18.46 20.67
C ARG A 685 12.61 -17.47 21.57
N SER A 686 13.26 -16.36 21.89
CA SER A 686 12.58 -15.21 22.44
C SER A 686 12.93 -13.94 21.67
N VAL A 687 12.01 -12.98 21.74
CA VAL A 687 12.16 -11.63 21.21
C VAL A 687 11.70 -10.65 22.29
N PHE A 688 12.44 -9.55 22.44
CA PHE A 688 12.07 -8.45 23.33
C PHE A 688 11.37 -7.38 22.50
N ILE A 689 10.18 -6.99 22.93
CA ILE A 689 9.31 -6.09 22.19
C ILE A 689 8.95 -4.93 23.12
N LYS A 690 9.26 -3.70 22.69
CA LYS A 690 8.87 -2.50 23.43
C LYS A 690 7.36 -2.38 23.48
N ASP A 691 6.82 -2.24 24.69
CA ASP A 691 5.38 -2.05 24.94
C ASP A 691 5.06 -0.55 24.84
N LYS A 692 4.37 -0.16 23.78
CA LYS A 692 4.10 1.26 23.48
C LYS A 692 3.12 1.89 24.46
N GLU A 693 2.20 1.11 25.02
CA GLU A 693 1.23 1.64 25.99
C GLU A 693 1.89 1.82 27.35
N ALA A 694 2.66 0.84 27.82
CA ALA A 694 3.38 0.97 29.08
C ALA A 694 4.44 2.09 29.05
N VAL A 695 5.08 2.32 27.90
CA VAL A 695 6.07 3.40 27.74
C VAL A 695 5.42 4.80 27.74
N LYS A 696 4.14 4.94 27.38
CA LYS A 696 3.43 6.22 27.57
C LYS A 696 3.27 6.58 29.04
N GLU A 697 3.25 5.59 29.94
CA GLU A 697 3.21 5.81 31.40
C GLU A 697 4.61 5.96 32.01
N LEU A 698 5.65 5.37 31.39
CA LEU A 698 7.05 5.40 31.82
C LEU A 698 7.86 6.51 31.13
N HIS A 699 7.70 7.76 31.57
CA HIS A 699 8.67 8.81 31.27
C HIS A 699 9.88 8.70 32.22
N ILE A 700 10.90 7.92 31.83
CA ILE A 700 12.20 7.94 32.52
C ILE A 700 12.97 9.17 32.03
N HIS A 701 13.02 10.21 32.86
CA HIS A 701 13.77 11.41 32.56
C HIS A 701 15.27 11.20 32.81
N PRO A 702 16.16 11.69 31.92
CA PRO A 702 17.58 11.73 32.20
C PRO A 702 17.83 12.49 33.49
N LYS A 703 18.64 11.96 34.41
CA LYS A 703 19.01 12.67 35.64
C LYS A 703 20.14 13.66 35.35
N ALA A 704 20.11 14.82 35.99
CA ALA A 704 21.20 15.79 35.95
C ALA A 704 22.43 15.23 36.67
N ASP A 705 23.58 15.30 36.01
CA ASP A 705 24.86 14.97 36.62
C ASP A 705 25.25 16.05 37.64
N LYS A 706 25.25 15.69 38.93
CA LYS A 706 25.59 16.61 40.03
C LYS A 706 27.02 17.16 39.95
N SER A 707 27.92 16.50 39.21
CA SER A 707 29.28 16.99 38.97
C SER A 707 29.34 18.05 37.87
N ASN A 708 28.31 18.15 37.04
CA ASN A 708 28.25 19.07 35.91
C ASN A 708 27.39 20.31 36.21
N LYS A 709 28.05 21.43 36.54
CA LYS A 709 27.39 22.71 36.87
C LYS A 709 26.59 23.34 35.72
N ASN A 710 26.70 22.79 34.52
CA ASN A 710 25.94 23.22 33.35
C ASN A 710 24.58 22.54 33.26
N GLN A 711 24.33 21.49 34.04
CA GLN A 711 23.06 20.77 34.06
C GLN A 711 22.23 21.20 35.26
N VAL A 712 20.98 21.58 35.03
CA VAL A 712 20.04 21.97 36.07
C VAL A 712 19.04 20.84 36.26
N GLY A 713 19.10 20.17 37.40
CA GLY A 713 18.17 19.10 37.78
C GLY A 713 16.98 19.59 38.60
N ALA A 714 15.93 18.79 38.66
CA ALA A 714 14.77 19.00 39.51
C ALA A 714 15.19 18.81 40.98
N PRO A 715 14.99 19.82 41.85
CA PRO A 715 15.42 19.72 43.25
C PRO A 715 14.58 18.71 44.06
N MET A 716 13.38 18.37 43.57
CA MET A 716 12.46 17.42 44.19
C MET A 716 11.41 16.94 43.18
N PRO A 717 10.72 15.81 43.44
CA PRO A 717 9.58 15.40 42.63
C PRO A 717 8.46 16.44 42.64
N GLY A 718 7.81 16.66 41.50
CA GLY A 718 6.74 17.66 41.36
C GLY A 718 6.25 17.83 39.92
N THR A 719 5.38 18.80 39.68
CA THR A 719 4.83 19.11 38.35
C THR A 719 5.29 20.49 37.87
N VAL A 720 5.72 20.60 36.61
CA VAL A 720 6.10 21.88 35.99
C VAL A 720 4.85 22.75 35.79
N ILE A 721 4.79 23.90 36.46
CA ILE A 721 3.66 24.83 36.37
C ILE A 721 3.92 25.92 35.33
N ASP A 722 5.16 26.38 35.22
CA ASP A 722 5.54 27.51 34.36
C ASP A 722 7.01 27.39 33.93
N ILE A 723 7.32 27.79 32.70
CA ILE A 723 8.68 27.81 32.14
C ILE A 723 8.97 29.22 31.67
N ARG A 724 9.99 29.86 32.26
CA ARG A 724 10.27 31.30 32.11
C ARG A 724 11.39 31.61 31.12
N VAL A 725 11.99 30.59 30.53
CA VAL A 725 13.14 30.70 29.62
C VAL A 725 12.96 29.83 28.38
N LYS A 726 13.62 30.22 27.28
CA LYS A 726 13.67 29.49 26.01
C LYS A 726 15.10 29.14 25.67
N VAL A 727 15.27 28.12 24.82
CA VAL A 727 16.59 27.77 24.27
C VAL A 727 17.15 28.99 23.52
N GLY A 728 18.38 29.36 23.87
CA GLY A 728 19.05 30.54 23.35
C GLY A 728 19.02 31.78 24.25
N ASP A 729 18.21 31.80 25.31
CA ASP A 729 18.15 32.93 26.25
C ASP A 729 19.43 33.04 27.09
N SER A 730 19.85 34.28 27.38
CA SER A 730 20.95 34.56 28.32
C SER A 730 20.38 34.89 29.69
N VAL A 731 20.88 34.22 30.73
CA VAL A 731 20.38 34.37 32.11
C VAL A 731 21.52 34.69 33.07
N GLU A 732 21.23 35.49 34.09
CA GLU A 732 22.15 35.75 35.19
C GLU A 732 22.02 34.70 36.30
N LYS A 733 23.04 34.58 37.14
CA LYS A 733 23.00 33.70 38.32
C LYS A 733 21.82 34.10 39.23
N GLY A 734 20.97 33.14 39.58
CA GLY A 734 19.78 33.37 40.40
C GLY A 734 18.51 33.71 39.62
N ALA A 735 18.58 33.85 38.29
CA ALA A 735 17.40 34.07 37.46
C ALA A 735 16.41 32.90 37.57
N ALA A 736 15.11 33.20 37.56
CA ALA A 736 14.05 32.20 37.62
C ALA A 736 13.94 31.46 36.28
N LEU A 737 14.14 30.15 36.29
CA LEU A 737 14.11 29.31 35.10
C LEU A 737 12.74 28.64 34.93
N ILE A 738 12.31 27.89 35.94
CA ILE A 738 11.13 27.02 35.90
C ILE A 738 10.43 27.08 37.26
N VAL A 739 9.10 27.02 37.26
CA VAL A 739 8.30 26.88 38.49
C VAL A 739 7.76 25.45 38.55
N ILE A 740 8.00 24.78 39.67
CA ILE A 740 7.49 23.43 39.96
C ILE A 740 6.51 23.48 41.13
N SER A 741 5.47 22.64 41.09
CA SER A 741 4.55 22.43 42.20
C SER A 741 4.73 21.04 42.79
N ALA A 742 4.96 20.97 44.09
CA ALA A 742 5.01 19.73 44.83
C ALA A 742 4.16 19.87 46.10
N MET A 743 3.24 18.93 46.35
CA MET A 743 2.36 18.95 47.52
C MET A 743 1.62 20.29 47.75
N LYS A 744 1.13 20.93 46.67
CA LYS A 744 0.45 22.24 46.67
C LYS A 744 1.35 23.43 47.06
N MET A 745 2.67 23.24 47.11
CA MET A 745 3.66 24.31 47.25
C MET A 745 4.34 24.56 45.91
N GLU A 746 4.43 25.83 45.51
CA GLU A 746 5.17 26.25 44.32
C GLU A 746 6.61 26.63 44.69
N MET A 747 7.56 26.18 43.88
CA MET A 747 8.99 26.43 44.06
C MET A 747 9.59 26.87 42.73
N VAL A 748 10.45 27.89 42.79
CA VAL A 748 11.14 28.42 41.62
C VAL A 748 12.54 27.82 41.54
N VAL A 749 12.83 27.11 40.46
CA VAL A 749 14.17 26.62 40.12
C VAL A 749 14.97 27.78 39.50
N GLN A 750 16.14 28.07 40.07
CA GLN A 750 16.96 29.22 39.71
C GLN A 750 18.25 28.81 38.98
N ALA A 751 18.79 29.73 38.17
CA ALA A 751 20.04 29.53 37.44
C ALA A 751 21.25 29.44 38.40
N PRO A 752 22.04 28.34 38.38
CA PRO A 752 23.18 28.18 39.28
C PRO A 752 24.38 29.08 38.90
N LYS A 753 24.45 29.52 37.63
CA LYS A 753 25.47 30.43 37.09
C LYS A 753 24.86 31.33 36.02
N ALA A 754 25.58 32.38 35.63
CA ALA A 754 25.27 33.11 34.41
C ALA A 754 25.67 32.27 33.18
N GLY A 755 24.87 32.29 32.12
CA GLY A 755 25.11 31.50 30.92
C GLY A 755 23.96 31.54 29.93
N LYS A 756 24.11 30.81 28.82
CA LYS A 756 23.08 30.71 27.78
C LYS A 756 22.36 29.37 27.85
N ILE A 757 21.05 29.33 27.67
CA ILE A 757 20.29 28.07 27.69
C ILE A 757 20.58 27.27 26.41
N ALA A 758 21.21 26.11 26.55
CA ALA A 758 21.60 25.20 25.46
C ALA A 758 20.45 24.28 25.02
N SER A 759 19.72 23.73 25.99
CA SER A 759 18.63 22.77 25.76
C SER A 759 17.60 22.86 26.88
N LEU A 760 16.33 22.66 26.54
CA LEU A 760 15.21 22.58 27.48
C LEU A 760 14.45 21.28 27.18
N ASN A 761 14.48 20.31 28.10
CA ASN A 761 14.01 18.95 27.86
C ASN A 761 12.66 18.63 28.55
N ILE A 762 11.88 19.67 28.86
CA ILE A 762 10.61 19.59 29.60
C ILE A 762 9.55 20.51 28.97
N THR A 763 8.26 20.22 29.18
CA THR A 763 7.17 21.16 28.85
C THR A 763 6.26 21.42 30.05
N GLN A 764 5.42 22.45 29.96
CA GLN A 764 4.45 22.77 31.02
C GLN A 764 3.50 21.58 31.28
N GLY A 765 3.20 21.30 32.55
CA GLY A 765 2.40 20.15 32.99
C GLY A 765 3.18 18.85 33.20
N TYR A 766 4.49 18.82 32.94
CA TYR A 766 5.33 17.62 33.11
C TYR A 766 5.47 17.22 34.58
N LYS A 767 5.38 15.91 34.87
CA LYS A 767 5.74 15.35 36.18
C LYS A 767 7.23 15.01 36.21
N LEU A 768 7.88 15.36 37.30
CA LEU A 768 9.31 15.20 37.53
C LEU A 768 9.53 14.35 38.78
N GLU A 769 10.60 13.58 38.77
CA GLU A 769 11.24 13.02 39.95
C GLU A 769 12.43 13.88 40.40
N GLY A 770 12.96 13.59 41.59
CA GLY A 770 14.20 14.21 42.05
C GLY A 770 15.36 13.96 41.09
N ASP A 771 16.16 15.00 40.88
CA ASP A 771 17.32 15.04 39.99
C ASP A 771 17.02 14.95 38.49
N ASP A 772 15.76 14.97 38.03
CA ASP A 772 15.44 14.98 36.60
C ASP A 772 16.03 16.22 35.90
N LEU A 773 16.71 16.02 34.77
CA LEU A 773 17.35 17.09 34.01
C LEU A 773 16.30 18.01 33.38
N LEU A 774 16.28 19.26 33.83
CA LEU A 774 15.35 20.28 33.36
C LEU A 774 15.88 20.98 32.11
N LEU A 775 17.12 21.47 32.19
CA LEU A 775 17.80 22.18 31.11
C LEU A 775 19.32 22.11 31.23
N THR A 776 20.00 22.42 30.13
CA THR A 776 21.45 22.56 30.06
C THR A 776 21.83 24.01 29.73
N MET A 777 22.89 24.51 30.35
CA MET A 777 23.42 25.86 30.20
C MET A 777 24.85 25.84 29.66
N GLU A 778 25.22 26.80 28.82
CA GLU A 778 26.59 27.02 28.32
C GLU A 778 27.29 28.11 29.12
#